data_AF-A0A848L4Z5-F1
#
_entry.id   AF-A0A848L4Z5-F1
#
_cell.length_a   1.000
_cell.length_b   1.000
_cell.length_c   1.000
_cell.angle_alpha   90.00
_cell.angle_beta   90.00
_cell.angle_gamma   90.00
#
_symmetry.space_group_name_H-M   'P 1'
#
loop_
_entity.id
_entity.type
_entity.pdbx_description
1 polymer ?
#
loop_
_entity_poly.entity_id
_entity_poly.type
_entity_poly.pdbx_seq_one_letter_code
_entity_poly.pdbx_strand_id
1 'polypeptide(L)'
;MPQLPDALADDLETLQVKPDDAALRWVRWARLHQSYLYESVPQPPITSGVLDLLATLGRGWMRVALLDRVRSQRGEFTSNNDVSATLQGDRDARSALAAWVTANQLSLYGTGEAATLAAGGRSSAPEKVAMQILGALSLITGSQAPADRLLDHIKYTPSVPEPDWMTLLTSHVASAPTFSRTDTGPDHDKQFTVTVTVDGLSASGTARSGKAARKLAARTYLHSYAPDCVPAPPSRVPEVRPQLYSAKLPRHEDAREWAAGAFEVADVGLMAQALTHRSWVYENQTLVARAHQRDYGVLATEGAEVLSNLVSHHYVLHTLDESYEVPTTAVTTPSLPRNAIIELFNEMPLNAGILHSRGMRISADVKEDVTQSVVAAAWRANGDLLMERQPSVLWKWVSSFTPTVDPTTLLVQYCGPLKVPFEVDFESRGEHHDRSYRATLTFGIEDRPKWRGGWASTQTAAKHSTAADALSYMLGTDTTQSANSDQDGQLLLRAMLRAELRSADVHAPNSAKDIAVGRLAVDRLAAGDFSGYQQWARVRSQLLPPAHSAVVARLVDYYTAVLRFQRRTAVRHWLYENLPTAGISEGDTDERIATWRGSAASGRLVLLEDLMASFRAIDLNGAVYDFVERQAGVVAIEAGLSLESIRDAESGDPTLILRLSGGELADALVPVVAVVNDLLGTATWMRGPQSISCAISILPTATDPISQAGFTAVDQASRDRWLEQVRSALETFLLTVELAADDSSADRDDLVAAERQLLDLLQAKGEQ
;
A
#
# COMPACT_ATOMS: atom_id res chain seq x y z
N MET A 1 20.99 -3.09 -12.48
CA MET A 1 19.56 -3.16 -12.88
C MET A 1 19.47 -3.38 -14.38
N PRO A 2 18.48 -4.14 -14.88
CA PRO A 2 18.24 -4.31 -16.32
C PRO A 2 18.01 -2.96 -17.00
N GLN A 3 18.55 -2.76 -18.20
CA GLN A 3 18.28 -1.55 -18.97
C GLN A 3 16.81 -1.46 -19.38
N LEU A 4 16.33 -0.23 -19.62
CA LEU A 4 15.01 0.00 -20.20
C LEU A 4 15.01 -0.52 -21.64
N PRO A 5 13.98 -1.26 -22.08
CA PRO A 5 13.83 -1.64 -23.48
C PRO A 5 13.59 -0.39 -24.31
N ASP A 6 14.13 -0.34 -25.52
CA ASP A 6 13.96 0.77 -26.46
C ASP A 6 12.48 1.12 -26.65
N ALA A 7 11.61 0.10 -26.78
CA ALA A 7 10.16 0.29 -26.90
C ALA A 7 9.55 1.10 -25.75
N LEU A 8 9.99 0.88 -24.51
CA LEU A 8 9.48 1.65 -23.37
C LEU A 8 10.12 3.04 -23.29
N ALA A 9 11.37 3.20 -23.72
CA ALA A 9 12.00 4.51 -23.82
C ALA A 9 11.29 5.40 -24.86
N ASP A 10 11.01 4.86 -26.04
CA ASP A 10 10.24 5.52 -27.10
C ASP A 10 8.81 5.86 -26.65
N ASP A 11 8.18 4.93 -25.91
CA ASP A 11 6.87 5.18 -25.32
C ASP A 11 6.93 6.31 -24.28
N LEU A 12 7.93 6.37 -23.40
CA LEU A 12 8.08 7.47 -22.42
C LEU A 12 8.17 8.84 -23.10
N GLU A 13 8.90 8.94 -24.21
CA GLU A 13 8.96 10.17 -25.02
C GLU A 13 7.60 10.51 -25.64
N THR A 14 6.91 9.52 -26.20
CA THR A 14 5.56 9.67 -26.76
C THR A 14 4.55 10.07 -25.68
N LEU A 15 4.72 9.52 -24.48
CA LEU A 15 3.96 9.84 -23.29
C LEU A 15 4.34 11.21 -22.71
N GLN A 16 5.25 11.97 -23.32
CA GLN A 16 5.74 13.28 -22.86
C GLN A 16 6.18 13.28 -21.38
N VAL A 17 6.59 12.13 -20.86
CA VAL A 17 7.22 12.04 -19.56
C VAL A 17 8.69 12.29 -19.81
N LYS A 18 9.26 13.31 -19.19
CA LYS A 18 10.72 13.54 -19.19
C LYS A 18 11.26 13.15 -17.82
N PRO A 19 11.33 11.83 -17.52
CA PRO A 19 11.80 11.38 -16.23
C PRO A 19 13.27 11.73 -16.06
N ASP A 20 13.64 12.23 -14.89
CA ASP A 20 15.03 12.25 -14.47
C ASP A 20 15.50 10.82 -14.14
N ASP A 21 16.78 10.66 -13.77
CA ASP A 21 17.33 9.36 -13.41
C ASP A 21 16.59 8.71 -12.23
N ALA A 22 16.05 9.51 -11.31
CA ALA A 22 15.28 9.00 -10.17
C ALA A 22 13.94 8.41 -10.61
N ALA A 23 13.21 9.12 -11.47
CA ALA A 23 11.97 8.67 -12.07
C ALA A 23 12.15 7.44 -12.98
N LEU A 24 13.25 7.37 -13.75
CA LEU A 24 13.58 6.18 -14.55
C LEU A 24 13.84 4.94 -13.69
N ARG A 25 14.32 5.09 -12.45
CA ARG A 25 14.46 3.96 -11.52
C ARG A 25 13.11 3.33 -11.18
N TRP A 26 12.08 4.14 -10.89
CA TRP A 26 10.73 3.64 -10.62
C TRP A 26 10.16 2.82 -11.78
N VAL A 27 10.32 3.29 -13.01
CA VAL A 27 9.88 2.56 -14.20
C VAL A 27 10.65 1.24 -14.36
N ARG A 28 11.95 1.22 -14.05
CA ARG A 28 12.76 -0.02 -14.09
C ARG A 28 12.32 -1.02 -13.03
N TRP A 29 12.00 -0.58 -11.82
CA TRP A 29 11.50 -1.44 -10.74
C TRP A 29 10.10 -1.97 -11.01
N ALA A 30 9.21 -1.15 -11.56
CA ALA A 30 7.84 -1.52 -11.89
C ALA A 30 7.72 -2.67 -12.93
N ARG A 31 8.81 -2.98 -13.62
CA ARG A 31 8.89 -4.11 -14.58
C ARG A 31 9.15 -5.46 -13.91
N LEU A 32 9.57 -5.44 -12.65
CA LEU A 32 9.90 -6.65 -11.89
C LEU A 32 8.60 -7.29 -11.42
N HIS A 33 8.42 -8.59 -11.67
CA HIS A 33 7.40 -9.36 -10.98
C HIS A 33 7.94 -9.88 -9.64
N GLN A 34 7.07 -10.07 -8.64
CA GLN A 34 7.46 -10.63 -7.33
C GLN A 34 8.22 -11.95 -7.46
N SER A 35 7.89 -12.81 -8.43
CA SER A 35 8.62 -14.08 -8.63
C SER A 35 10.06 -13.86 -9.05
N TYR A 36 10.34 -12.82 -9.86
CA TYR A 36 11.70 -12.46 -10.23
C TYR A 36 12.47 -11.85 -9.06
N LEU A 37 11.82 -10.98 -8.26
CA LEU A 37 12.43 -10.42 -7.05
C LEU A 37 12.92 -11.52 -6.10
N TYR A 38 12.09 -12.53 -5.84
CA TYR A 38 12.46 -13.61 -4.92
C TYR A 38 13.49 -14.59 -5.47
N GLU A 39 13.49 -14.84 -6.78
CA GLU A 39 14.30 -15.90 -7.40
C GLU A 39 15.65 -15.40 -7.93
N SER A 40 15.67 -14.20 -8.52
CA SER A 40 16.76 -13.75 -9.38
C SER A 40 17.51 -12.54 -8.82
N VAL A 41 17.04 -11.97 -7.72
CA VAL A 41 17.67 -10.80 -7.09
C VAL A 41 18.05 -11.16 -5.65
N PRO A 42 19.33 -11.52 -5.39
CA PRO A 42 19.78 -11.95 -4.06
C PRO A 42 19.50 -10.92 -2.95
N GLN A 43 19.51 -9.63 -3.30
CA GLN A 43 19.16 -8.50 -2.45
C GLN A 43 18.27 -7.55 -3.26
N PRO A 44 16.94 -7.69 -3.19
CA PRO A 44 16.04 -6.89 -4.00
C PRO A 44 16.08 -5.43 -3.55
N PRO A 45 16.17 -4.46 -4.49
CA PRO A 45 16.26 -3.03 -4.15
C PRO A 45 14.94 -2.44 -3.64
N ILE A 46 13.85 -3.21 -3.73
CA ILE A 46 12.51 -2.87 -3.27
C ILE A 46 11.83 -4.13 -2.74
N THR A 47 10.87 -3.99 -1.82
CA THR A 47 10.05 -5.13 -1.38
C THR A 47 8.92 -5.41 -2.37
N SER A 48 8.34 -6.61 -2.30
CA SER A 48 7.11 -6.93 -3.05
C SER A 48 5.94 -5.99 -2.73
N GLY A 49 5.91 -5.40 -1.52
CA GLY A 49 4.92 -4.42 -1.10
C GLY A 49 4.96 -3.14 -1.95
N VAL A 50 6.15 -2.69 -2.36
CA VAL A 50 6.31 -1.57 -3.30
C VAL A 50 5.62 -1.88 -4.64
N LEU A 51 5.84 -3.09 -5.17
CA LEU A 51 5.20 -3.50 -6.43
C LEU A 51 3.68 -3.58 -6.31
N ASP A 52 3.16 -4.05 -5.18
CA ASP A 52 1.71 -4.10 -4.97
C ASP A 52 1.11 -2.69 -4.80
N LEU A 53 1.80 -1.76 -4.14
CA LEU A 53 1.41 -0.34 -4.05
C LEU A 53 1.33 0.30 -5.44
N LEU A 54 2.36 0.12 -6.27
CA LEU A 54 2.37 0.64 -7.64
C LEU A 54 1.25 0.01 -8.48
N ALA A 55 1.01 -1.30 -8.35
CA ALA A 55 -0.09 -1.96 -9.06
C ALA A 55 -1.46 -1.40 -8.66
N THR A 56 -1.68 -1.18 -7.37
CA THR A 56 -2.93 -0.59 -6.86
C THR A 56 -3.11 0.84 -7.37
N LEU A 57 -2.05 1.66 -7.31
CA LEU A 57 -2.08 3.04 -7.78
C LEU A 57 -2.38 3.10 -9.28
N GLY A 58 -1.71 2.30 -10.09
CA GLY A 58 -1.96 2.26 -11.54
C GLY A 58 -3.38 1.80 -11.88
N ARG A 59 -3.93 0.85 -11.11
CA ARG A 59 -5.33 0.45 -11.27
C ARG A 59 -6.30 1.59 -10.93
N GLY A 60 -6.02 2.37 -9.88
CA GLY A 60 -6.81 3.54 -9.52
C GLY A 60 -6.86 4.57 -10.65
N TRP A 61 -5.70 5.00 -11.14
CA TRP A 61 -5.61 5.96 -12.26
C TRP A 61 -6.25 5.45 -13.55
N MET A 62 -6.09 4.16 -13.87
CA MET A 62 -6.77 3.54 -15.00
C MET A 62 -8.30 3.65 -14.90
N ARG A 63 -8.87 3.47 -13.70
CA ARG A 63 -10.32 3.54 -13.50
C ARG A 63 -10.85 4.95 -13.66
N VAL A 64 -10.16 5.96 -13.15
CA VAL A 64 -10.54 7.37 -13.34
C VAL A 64 -10.43 7.76 -14.82
N ALA A 65 -9.35 7.34 -15.51
CA ALA A 65 -9.19 7.53 -16.96
C ALA A 65 -10.31 6.89 -17.78
N LEU A 66 -10.75 5.68 -17.41
CA LEU A 66 -11.86 5.01 -18.08
C LEU A 66 -13.17 5.78 -17.95
N LEU A 67 -13.44 6.40 -16.79
CA LEU A 67 -14.64 7.22 -16.60
C LEU A 67 -14.64 8.44 -17.53
N ASP A 68 -13.51 9.17 -17.58
CA ASP A 68 -13.36 10.36 -18.41
C ASP A 68 -13.37 10.02 -19.90
N ARG A 69 -12.73 8.91 -20.29
CA ARG A 69 -12.73 8.40 -21.66
C ARG A 69 -14.14 7.99 -22.11
N VAL A 70 -14.88 7.27 -21.29
CA VAL A 70 -16.26 6.89 -21.63
C VAL A 70 -17.16 8.12 -21.73
N ARG A 71 -17.01 9.09 -20.82
CA ARG A 71 -17.77 10.35 -20.86
C ARG A 71 -17.48 11.16 -22.13
N SER A 72 -16.20 11.28 -22.52
CA SER A 72 -15.82 12.01 -23.74
C SER A 72 -16.33 11.34 -25.03
N GLN A 73 -16.38 10.01 -25.07
CA GLN A 73 -16.82 9.25 -26.25
C GLN A 73 -18.33 9.10 -26.35
N ARG A 74 -19.02 8.87 -25.21
CA ARG A 74 -20.45 8.50 -25.18
C ARG A 74 -21.36 9.59 -24.62
N GLY A 75 -20.80 10.62 -23.99
CA GLY A 75 -21.55 11.64 -23.27
C GLY A 75 -21.76 11.27 -21.79
N GLU A 76 -22.63 12.03 -21.12
CA GLU A 76 -22.91 11.88 -19.69
C GLU A 76 -23.49 10.49 -19.33
N PHE A 77 -23.03 9.93 -18.21
CA PHE A 77 -23.65 8.74 -17.62
C PHE A 77 -25.09 9.07 -17.20
N THR A 78 -26.02 8.14 -17.37
CA THR A 78 -27.43 8.37 -17.03
C THR A 78 -27.83 7.79 -15.69
N SER A 79 -27.05 6.82 -15.18
CA SER A 79 -27.30 6.16 -13.91
C SER A 79 -26.01 5.70 -13.21
N ASN A 80 -26.09 5.44 -11.90
CA ASN A 80 -25.00 4.85 -11.12
C ASN A 80 -24.58 3.46 -11.66
N ASN A 81 -25.52 2.74 -12.27
CA ASN A 81 -25.25 1.45 -12.89
C ASN A 81 -24.37 1.60 -14.14
N ASP A 82 -24.49 2.69 -14.89
CA ASP A 82 -23.66 2.94 -16.08
C ASP A 82 -22.19 3.20 -15.68
N VAL A 83 -22.00 3.98 -14.60
CA VAL A 83 -20.69 4.22 -13.98
C VAL A 83 -20.10 2.89 -13.50
N SER A 84 -20.89 2.12 -12.75
CA SER A 84 -20.45 0.81 -12.23
C SER A 84 -20.12 -0.18 -13.34
N ALA A 85 -20.90 -0.23 -14.42
CA ALA A 85 -20.64 -1.09 -15.58
C ALA A 85 -19.35 -0.69 -16.31
N THR A 86 -19.09 0.61 -16.43
CA THR A 86 -17.83 1.14 -16.98
C THR A 86 -16.64 0.70 -16.14
N LEU A 87 -16.74 0.83 -14.82
CA LEU A 87 -15.71 0.43 -13.88
C LEU A 87 -15.49 -1.09 -13.81
N GLN A 88 -16.52 -1.89 -14.06
CA GLN A 88 -16.39 -3.36 -14.21
C GLN A 88 -15.69 -3.74 -15.53
N GLY A 89 -15.77 -2.87 -16.54
CA GLY A 89 -15.02 -2.98 -17.79
C GLY A 89 -13.51 -2.72 -17.66
N ASP A 90 -13.02 -2.37 -16.46
CA ASP A 90 -11.58 -2.18 -16.22
C ASP A 90 -10.75 -3.43 -16.54
N ARG A 91 -11.35 -4.62 -16.45
CA ARG A 91 -10.70 -5.89 -16.77
C ARG A 91 -10.25 -5.93 -18.22
N ASP A 92 -11.09 -5.48 -19.15
CA ASP A 92 -10.78 -5.53 -20.59
C ASP A 92 -9.60 -4.59 -20.90
N ALA A 93 -9.56 -3.41 -20.28
CA ALA A 93 -8.44 -2.47 -20.38
C ALA A 93 -7.14 -3.06 -19.82
N ARG A 94 -7.20 -3.68 -18.63
CA ARG A 94 -6.04 -4.34 -18.02
C ARG A 94 -5.51 -5.50 -18.84
N SER A 95 -6.40 -6.33 -19.41
CA SER A 95 -5.99 -7.41 -20.30
C SER A 95 -5.37 -6.89 -21.61
N ALA A 96 -5.85 -5.76 -22.14
CA ALA A 96 -5.23 -5.13 -23.31
C ALA A 96 -3.83 -4.57 -22.99
N LEU A 97 -3.64 -3.96 -21.82
CA LEU A 97 -2.32 -3.51 -21.36
C LEU A 97 -1.37 -4.67 -21.04
N ALA A 98 -1.88 -5.79 -20.51
CA ALA A 98 -1.11 -7.02 -20.34
C ALA A 98 -0.58 -7.56 -21.68
N ALA A 99 -1.40 -7.49 -22.74
CA ALA A 99 -0.96 -7.85 -24.08
C ALA A 99 0.15 -6.91 -24.59
N TRP A 100 0.04 -5.60 -24.33
CA TRP A 100 1.11 -4.63 -24.64
C TRP A 100 2.41 -4.92 -23.88
N VAL A 101 2.35 -5.20 -22.57
CA VAL A 101 3.53 -5.61 -21.77
C VAL A 101 4.19 -6.86 -22.36
N THR A 102 3.39 -7.85 -22.73
CA THR A 102 3.90 -9.12 -23.28
C THR A 102 4.52 -8.93 -24.66
N ALA A 103 3.84 -8.21 -25.55
CA ALA A 103 4.30 -7.97 -26.92
C ALA A 103 5.64 -7.21 -26.97
N ASN A 104 5.84 -6.28 -26.03
CA ASN A 104 7.04 -5.45 -25.94
C ASN A 104 8.10 -5.98 -24.95
N GLN A 105 7.89 -7.19 -24.38
CA GLN A 105 8.81 -7.82 -23.42
C GLN A 105 9.18 -6.89 -22.23
N LEU A 106 8.20 -6.17 -21.71
CA LEU A 106 8.44 -5.15 -20.69
C LEU A 106 8.68 -5.73 -19.30
N SER A 107 8.31 -6.99 -19.06
CA SER A 107 8.28 -7.62 -17.74
C SER A 107 9.41 -8.61 -17.50
N LEU A 108 9.86 -8.72 -16.24
CA LEU A 108 10.81 -9.75 -15.79
C LEU A 108 10.14 -10.70 -14.80
N TYR A 109 10.23 -12.00 -15.07
CA TYR A 109 9.57 -13.07 -14.32
C TYR A 109 10.60 -14.09 -13.82
N GLY A 110 10.36 -14.69 -12.65
CA GLY A 110 11.09 -15.88 -12.21
C GLY A 110 10.83 -17.07 -13.13
N THR A 111 11.70 -18.08 -13.10
CA THR A 111 11.73 -19.19 -14.08
C THR A 111 10.40 -19.93 -14.18
N GLY A 112 9.74 -20.19 -13.04
CA GLY A 112 8.46 -20.90 -13.02
C GLY A 112 7.30 -20.09 -13.63
N GLU A 113 7.28 -18.78 -13.38
CA GLU A 113 6.27 -17.88 -13.93
C GLU A 113 6.50 -17.68 -15.43
N ALA A 114 7.76 -17.49 -15.85
CA ALA A 114 8.15 -17.40 -17.24
C ALA A 114 7.76 -18.66 -18.04
N ALA A 115 8.02 -19.85 -17.47
CA ALA A 115 7.64 -21.12 -18.09
C ALA A 115 6.11 -21.27 -18.23
N THR A 116 5.35 -20.84 -17.22
CA THR A 116 3.88 -20.85 -17.26
C THR A 116 3.34 -19.96 -18.38
N LEU A 117 3.89 -18.75 -18.52
CA LEU A 117 3.50 -17.80 -19.56
C LEU A 117 3.89 -18.29 -20.96
N ALA A 118 5.12 -18.83 -21.12
CA ALA A 118 5.58 -19.40 -22.39
C ALA A 118 4.73 -20.61 -22.85
N ALA A 119 4.21 -21.38 -21.91
CA ALA A 119 3.29 -22.49 -22.18
C ALA A 119 1.82 -22.05 -22.45
N GLY A 120 1.54 -20.74 -22.45
CA GLY A 120 0.18 -20.21 -22.60
C GLY A 120 -0.72 -20.46 -21.38
N GLY A 121 -0.12 -20.71 -20.22
CA GLY A 121 -0.83 -20.87 -18.96
C GLY A 121 -1.55 -19.59 -18.53
N ARG A 122 -2.65 -19.74 -17.78
CA ARG A 122 -3.38 -18.59 -17.23
C ARG A 122 -2.59 -17.97 -16.09
N SER A 123 -2.16 -16.73 -16.26
CA SER A 123 -1.53 -15.93 -15.21
C SER A 123 -2.00 -14.47 -15.28
N SER A 124 -2.12 -13.84 -14.11
CA SER A 124 -2.36 -12.39 -13.97
C SER A 124 -1.07 -11.57 -13.88
N ALA A 125 0.10 -12.21 -13.95
CA ALA A 125 1.40 -11.53 -13.80
C ALA A 125 1.61 -10.40 -14.84
N PRO A 126 1.27 -10.56 -16.14
CA PRO A 126 1.35 -9.46 -17.09
C PRO A 126 0.40 -8.29 -16.77
N GLU A 127 -0.81 -8.57 -16.28
CA GLU A 127 -1.75 -7.53 -15.84
C GLU A 127 -1.20 -6.77 -14.63
N LYS A 128 -0.59 -7.48 -13.66
CA LYS A 128 0.05 -6.86 -12.50
C LYS A 128 1.19 -5.93 -12.92
N VAL A 129 2.10 -6.40 -13.76
CA VAL A 129 3.24 -5.58 -14.24
C VAL A 129 2.76 -4.38 -15.05
N ALA A 130 1.72 -4.53 -15.88
CA ALA A 130 1.13 -3.40 -16.59
C ALA A 130 0.61 -2.31 -15.64
N MET A 131 -0.07 -2.70 -14.56
CA MET A 131 -0.55 -1.75 -13.55
C MET A 131 0.60 -1.16 -12.72
N GLN A 132 1.67 -1.91 -12.47
CA GLN A 132 2.87 -1.39 -11.80
C GLN A 132 3.53 -0.29 -12.62
N ILE A 133 3.72 -0.54 -13.92
CA ILE A 133 4.31 0.44 -14.85
C ILE A 133 3.43 1.69 -14.86
N LEU A 134 2.12 1.54 -15.04
CA LEU A 134 1.20 2.67 -15.00
C LEU A 134 1.25 3.42 -13.66
N GLY A 135 1.30 2.70 -12.54
CA GLY A 135 1.39 3.30 -11.21
C GLY A 135 2.67 4.10 -11.02
N ALA A 136 3.81 3.58 -11.48
CA ALA A 136 5.09 4.30 -11.46
C ALA A 136 5.03 5.57 -12.31
N LEU A 137 4.47 5.50 -13.52
CA LEU A 137 4.31 6.67 -14.38
C LEU A 137 3.40 7.72 -13.74
N SER A 138 2.25 7.31 -13.20
CA SER A 138 1.33 8.23 -12.53
C SER A 138 1.88 8.80 -11.23
N LEU A 139 2.74 8.07 -10.52
CA LEU A 139 3.46 8.58 -9.35
C LEU A 139 4.46 9.67 -9.77
N ILE A 140 5.23 9.44 -10.85
CA ILE A 140 6.20 10.41 -11.39
C ILE A 140 5.50 11.68 -11.87
N THR A 141 4.36 11.56 -12.56
CA THR A 141 3.68 12.71 -13.16
C THR A 141 2.67 13.38 -12.23
N GLY A 142 2.29 12.76 -11.12
CA GLY A 142 1.22 13.28 -10.25
C GLY A 142 -0.15 13.37 -10.94
N SER A 143 -0.42 12.54 -11.96
CA SER A 143 -1.48 12.82 -12.96
C SER A 143 -2.08 11.54 -13.58
N GLN A 144 -3.31 11.66 -14.09
CA GLN A 144 -3.99 10.65 -14.91
C GLN A 144 -3.41 10.52 -16.33
N ALA A 145 -2.71 11.54 -16.84
CA ALA A 145 -2.26 11.61 -18.22
C ALA A 145 -1.53 10.36 -18.74
N PRO A 146 -0.68 9.66 -17.96
CA PRO A 146 -0.10 8.39 -18.40
C PRO A 146 -1.14 7.31 -18.73
N ALA A 147 -2.22 7.20 -17.96
CA ALA A 147 -3.30 6.26 -18.21
C ALA A 147 -4.02 6.59 -19.52
N ASP A 148 -4.40 7.86 -19.72
CA ASP A 148 -5.08 8.30 -20.94
C ASP A 148 -4.24 8.05 -22.19
N ARG A 149 -2.96 8.43 -22.14
CA ARG A 149 -2.04 8.25 -23.27
C ARG A 149 -1.72 6.79 -23.54
N LEU A 150 -1.60 5.94 -22.52
CA LEU A 150 -1.44 4.50 -22.72
C LEU A 150 -2.69 3.89 -23.36
N LEU A 151 -3.89 4.25 -22.91
CA LEU A 151 -5.14 3.82 -23.53
C LEU A 151 -5.25 4.27 -25.00
N ASP A 152 -4.77 5.45 -25.35
CA ASP A 152 -4.66 5.91 -26.74
C ASP A 152 -3.62 5.12 -27.53
N HIS A 153 -2.45 4.87 -26.96
CA HIS A 153 -1.37 4.11 -27.57
C HIS A 153 -1.82 2.69 -27.95
N ILE A 154 -2.50 1.99 -27.03
CA ILE A 154 -3.06 0.65 -27.30
C ILE A 154 -4.39 0.71 -28.07
N LYS A 155 -4.83 1.89 -28.49
CA LYS A 155 -6.08 2.15 -29.22
C LYS A 155 -7.30 1.53 -28.53
N TYR A 156 -7.31 1.56 -27.20
CA TYR A 156 -8.37 0.96 -26.42
C TYR A 156 -9.69 1.70 -26.64
N THR A 157 -10.71 0.91 -26.99
CA THR A 157 -12.08 1.37 -27.11
C THR A 157 -12.91 0.64 -26.05
N PRO A 158 -13.53 1.36 -25.10
CA PRO A 158 -14.38 0.74 -24.09
C PRO A 158 -15.50 -0.09 -24.74
N SER A 159 -15.73 -1.29 -24.22
CA SER A 159 -16.87 -2.14 -24.61
C SER A 159 -18.19 -1.43 -24.28
N VAL A 160 -19.18 -1.51 -25.17
CA VAL A 160 -20.54 -0.99 -24.87
C VAL A 160 -21.19 -1.95 -23.87
N PRO A 161 -21.60 -1.49 -22.67
CA PRO A 161 -22.30 -2.34 -21.72
C PRO A 161 -23.53 -2.94 -22.40
N GLU A 162 -23.62 -4.27 -22.40
CA GLU A 162 -24.85 -4.92 -22.83
C GLU A 162 -25.95 -4.63 -21.80
N PRO A 163 -27.20 -4.38 -22.24
CA PRO A 163 -28.31 -4.25 -21.31
C PRO A 163 -28.52 -5.55 -20.53
N ASP A 164 -29.23 -5.46 -19.40
CA ASP A 164 -29.70 -6.65 -18.72
C ASP A 164 -30.82 -7.32 -19.54
N TRP A 165 -30.40 -8.22 -20.43
CA TRP A 165 -31.29 -8.95 -21.33
C TRP A 165 -32.37 -9.76 -20.61
N MET A 166 -32.13 -10.18 -19.37
CA MET A 166 -33.13 -10.93 -18.61
C MET A 166 -34.22 -10.01 -18.07
N THR A 167 -33.81 -8.86 -17.53
CA THR A 167 -34.75 -7.83 -17.08
C THR A 167 -35.54 -7.29 -18.26
N LEU A 168 -34.87 -6.94 -19.37
CA LEU A 168 -35.54 -6.50 -20.61
C LEU A 168 -36.52 -7.54 -21.15
N LEU A 169 -36.11 -8.81 -21.20
CA LEU A 169 -37.02 -9.87 -21.65
C LEU A 169 -38.25 -9.92 -20.77
N THR A 170 -38.07 -9.96 -19.45
CA THR A 170 -39.18 -10.08 -18.49
C THR A 170 -40.09 -8.85 -18.49
N SER A 171 -39.56 -7.66 -18.75
CA SER A 171 -40.34 -6.41 -18.77
C SER A 171 -41.15 -6.20 -20.05
N HIS A 172 -40.77 -6.85 -21.16
CA HIS A 172 -41.37 -6.64 -22.48
C HIS A 172 -42.21 -7.80 -23.01
N VAL A 173 -42.21 -8.95 -22.32
CA VAL A 173 -43.05 -10.09 -22.68
C VAL A 173 -44.32 -10.12 -21.83
N ALA A 174 -45.46 -10.44 -22.45
CA ALA A 174 -46.74 -10.53 -21.76
C ALA A 174 -46.85 -11.80 -20.89
N SER A 175 -46.25 -12.90 -21.35
CA SER A 175 -46.23 -14.19 -20.65
C SER A 175 -44.87 -14.47 -20.02
N ALA A 176 -44.87 -15.12 -18.84
CA ALA A 176 -43.65 -15.47 -18.14
C ALA A 176 -42.75 -16.39 -19.01
N PRO A 177 -41.46 -16.04 -19.22
CA PRO A 177 -40.56 -16.82 -20.06
C PRO A 177 -40.19 -18.17 -19.43
N THR A 178 -40.22 -19.23 -20.23
CA THR A 178 -39.79 -20.57 -19.82
C THR A 178 -38.40 -20.88 -20.36
N PHE A 179 -37.55 -21.48 -19.53
CA PHE A 179 -36.16 -21.79 -19.89
C PHE A 179 -35.89 -23.29 -19.77
N SER A 180 -35.40 -23.90 -20.84
CA SER A 180 -34.84 -25.25 -20.81
C SER A 180 -33.31 -25.17 -20.97
N ARG A 181 -32.57 -26.05 -20.29
CA ARG A 181 -31.11 -26.09 -20.33
C ARG A 181 -30.65 -27.50 -20.65
N THR A 182 -29.72 -27.62 -21.59
CA THR A 182 -28.96 -28.82 -21.89
C THR A 182 -27.47 -28.51 -21.79
N ASP A 183 -26.65 -29.49 -21.48
CA ASP A 183 -25.20 -29.38 -21.42
C ASP A 183 -24.50 -30.52 -22.16
N THR A 184 -23.34 -30.22 -22.73
CA THR A 184 -22.53 -31.14 -23.54
C THR A 184 -21.04 -30.89 -23.30
N GLY A 185 -20.20 -31.89 -23.56
CA GLY A 185 -18.73 -31.80 -23.42
C GLY A 185 -18.18 -32.32 -22.08
N PRO A 186 -16.86 -32.53 -22.00
CA PRO A 186 -16.19 -32.99 -20.79
C PRO A 186 -16.18 -31.90 -19.71
N ASP A 187 -16.02 -32.26 -18.43
CA ASP A 187 -16.10 -31.31 -17.31
C ASP A 187 -15.19 -30.07 -17.45
N HIS A 188 -14.03 -30.24 -18.09
CA HIS A 188 -13.07 -29.16 -18.34
C HIS A 188 -13.39 -28.27 -19.55
N ASP A 189 -14.37 -28.64 -20.38
CA ASP A 189 -14.84 -27.88 -21.55
C ASP A 189 -16.36 -28.01 -21.75
N LYS A 190 -17.12 -27.83 -20.67
CA LYS A 190 -18.58 -27.89 -20.71
C LYS A 190 -19.17 -26.73 -21.50
N GLN A 191 -20.09 -27.05 -22.40
CA GLN A 191 -20.94 -26.12 -23.10
C GLN A 191 -22.38 -26.28 -22.66
N PHE A 192 -23.01 -25.18 -22.24
CA PHE A 192 -24.41 -25.12 -21.85
C PHE A 192 -25.20 -24.46 -22.97
N THR A 193 -26.28 -25.10 -23.41
CA THR A 193 -27.26 -24.52 -24.33
C THR A 193 -28.54 -24.26 -23.55
N VAL A 194 -28.96 -23.00 -23.50
CA VAL A 194 -30.24 -22.60 -22.90
C VAL A 194 -31.18 -22.20 -24.03
N THR A 195 -32.42 -22.70 -24.00
CA THR A 195 -33.50 -22.26 -24.88
C THR A 195 -34.53 -21.51 -24.06
N VAL A 196 -34.87 -20.29 -24.48
CA VAL A 196 -35.97 -19.53 -23.92
C VAL A 196 -37.18 -19.66 -24.82
N THR A 197 -38.36 -19.88 -24.23
CA THR A 197 -39.65 -19.96 -24.94
C THR A 197 -40.67 -19.02 -24.31
N VAL A 198 -41.29 -18.18 -25.13
CA VAL A 198 -42.30 -17.20 -24.76
C VAL A 198 -43.37 -17.20 -25.84
N ASP A 199 -44.65 -17.31 -25.48
CA ASP A 199 -45.79 -17.25 -26.42
C ASP A 199 -45.65 -18.20 -27.64
N GLY A 200 -45.01 -19.36 -27.45
CA GLY A 200 -44.77 -20.36 -28.50
C GLY A 200 -43.56 -20.10 -29.42
N LEU A 201 -42.88 -18.96 -29.26
CA LEU A 201 -41.63 -18.63 -29.95
C LEU A 201 -40.44 -19.01 -29.09
N SER A 202 -39.35 -19.46 -29.72
CA SER A 202 -38.15 -19.87 -29.00
C SER A 202 -36.85 -19.38 -29.63
N ALA A 203 -35.86 -19.15 -28.78
CA ALA A 203 -34.48 -18.85 -29.16
C ALA A 203 -33.50 -19.54 -28.21
N SER A 204 -32.34 -19.91 -28.72
CA SER A 204 -31.30 -20.61 -27.95
C SER A 204 -29.98 -19.85 -27.93
N GLY A 205 -29.24 -19.99 -26.83
CA GLY A 205 -27.88 -19.49 -26.69
C GLY A 205 -26.97 -20.54 -26.07
N THR A 206 -25.78 -20.72 -26.63
CA THR A 206 -24.76 -21.67 -26.15
C THR A 206 -23.55 -20.93 -25.59
N ALA A 207 -23.10 -21.28 -24.38
CA ALA A 207 -21.93 -20.69 -23.73
C ALA A 207 -21.29 -21.63 -22.70
N ARG A 208 -20.10 -21.28 -22.18
CA ARG A 208 -19.35 -22.09 -21.18
C ARG A 208 -19.97 -22.10 -19.77
N SER A 209 -21.04 -21.35 -19.53
CA SER A 209 -21.80 -21.40 -18.28
C SER A 209 -23.29 -21.29 -18.55
N GLY A 210 -24.11 -21.95 -17.71
CA GLY A 210 -25.56 -21.86 -17.81
C GLY A 210 -26.11 -20.43 -17.67
N LYS A 211 -25.43 -19.56 -16.91
CA LYS A 211 -25.80 -18.14 -16.78
C LYS A 211 -25.53 -17.37 -18.07
N ALA A 212 -24.35 -17.54 -18.67
CA ALA A 212 -24.00 -16.89 -19.93
C ALA A 212 -24.88 -17.38 -21.09
N ALA A 213 -25.16 -18.69 -21.12
CA ALA A 213 -26.04 -19.30 -22.12
C ALA A 213 -27.46 -18.76 -22.02
N ARG A 214 -27.98 -18.60 -20.79
CA ARG A 214 -29.30 -17.99 -20.54
C ARG A 214 -29.34 -16.52 -20.99
N LYS A 215 -28.31 -15.73 -20.66
CA LYS A 215 -28.19 -14.34 -21.11
C LYS A 215 -28.20 -14.26 -22.64
N LEU A 216 -27.43 -15.13 -23.31
CA LEU A 216 -27.36 -15.18 -24.77
C LEU A 216 -28.69 -15.62 -25.41
N ALA A 217 -29.39 -16.58 -24.83
CA ALA A 217 -30.71 -17.01 -25.29
C ALA A 217 -31.73 -15.86 -25.21
N ALA A 218 -31.78 -15.14 -24.09
CA ALA A 218 -32.64 -13.97 -23.92
C ALA A 218 -32.30 -12.84 -24.91
N ARG A 219 -31.01 -12.55 -25.10
CA ARG A 219 -30.53 -11.60 -26.11
C ARG A 219 -30.98 -12.00 -27.52
N THR A 220 -30.81 -13.28 -27.88
CA THR A 220 -31.19 -13.81 -29.19
C THR A 220 -32.69 -13.73 -29.41
N TYR A 221 -33.48 -14.04 -28.39
CA TYR A 221 -34.95 -13.92 -28.43
C TYR A 221 -35.37 -12.48 -28.72
N LEU A 222 -34.87 -11.52 -27.94
CA LEU A 222 -35.21 -10.11 -28.07
C LEU A 222 -34.82 -9.57 -29.45
N HIS A 223 -33.60 -9.86 -29.94
CA HIS A 223 -33.21 -9.43 -31.29
C HIS A 223 -34.06 -10.04 -32.40
N SER A 224 -34.52 -11.29 -32.24
CA SER A 224 -35.25 -12.00 -33.30
C SER A 224 -36.74 -11.67 -33.32
N TYR A 225 -37.34 -11.48 -32.14
CA TYR A 225 -38.80 -11.42 -31.99
C TYR A 225 -39.32 -10.13 -31.34
N ALA A 226 -38.45 -9.32 -30.74
CA ALA A 226 -38.79 -8.02 -30.16
C ALA A 226 -37.68 -6.98 -30.39
N PRO A 227 -37.25 -6.76 -31.65
CA PRO A 227 -36.10 -5.89 -31.95
C PRO A 227 -36.34 -4.44 -31.48
N ASP A 228 -37.59 -3.98 -31.48
CA ASP A 228 -37.98 -2.64 -31.01
C ASP A 228 -37.76 -2.44 -29.50
N CYS A 229 -37.65 -3.53 -28.73
CA CYS A 229 -37.37 -3.49 -27.30
C CYS A 229 -35.86 -3.52 -26.98
N VAL A 230 -35.01 -3.72 -28.00
CA VAL A 230 -33.56 -3.70 -27.83
C VAL A 230 -33.10 -2.23 -27.86
N PRO A 231 -32.46 -1.73 -26.78
CA PRO A 231 -31.93 -0.38 -26.77
C PRO A 231 -30.96 -0.19 -27.94
N ALA A 232 -31.14 0.89 -28.70
CA ALA A 232 -30.14 1.32 -29.67
C ALA A 232 -28.81 1.56 -28.94
N PRO A 233 -27.65 1.31 -29.60
CA PRO A 233 -26.36 1.65 -29.01
C PRO A 233 -26.36 3.15 -28.65
N PRO A 234 -25.79 3.52 -27.48
CA PRO A 234 -25.81 4.90 -27.02
C PRO A 234 -25.15 5.80 -28.07
N SER A 235 -25.95 6.62 -28.73
CA SER A 235 -25.46 7.75 -29.53
C SER A 235 -24.98 8.85 -28.58
N ARG A 236 -23.88 9.52 -28.90
CA ARG A 236 -23.36 10.64 -28.10
C ARG A 236 -24.48 11.65 -27.85
N VAL A 237 -24.99 11.69 -26.62
CA VAL A 237 -25.99 12.67 -26.20
C VAL A 237 -25.26 13.99 -25.98
N PRO A 238 -25.74 15.12 -26.53
CA PRO A 238 -25.16 16.43 -26.24
C PRO A 238 -25.15 16.69 -24.74
N GLU A 239 -24.04 17.20 -24.23
CA GLU A 239 -23.89 17.58 -22.83
C GLU A 239 -24.85 18.74 -22.52
N VAL A 240 -25.93 18.46 -21.80
CA VAL A 240 -26.81 19.51 -21.28
C VAL A 240 -26.26 19.90 -19.90
N ARG A 241 -25.69 21.10 -19.82
CA ARG A 241 -25.11 21.60 -18.57
C ARG A 241 -26.21 21.89 -17.54
N PRO A 242 -26.07 21.38 -16.30
CA PRO A 242 -26.97 21.74 -15.21
C PRO A 242 -26.97 23.25 -14.99
N GLN A 243 -28.14 23.80 -14.68
CA GLN A 243 -28.33 25.23 -14.38
C GLN A 243 -28.78 25.39 -12.92
N LEU A 244 -28.69 26.62 -12.40
CA LEU A 244 -29.21 26.92 -11.07
C LEU A 244 -30.74 26.82 -11.04
N TYR A 245 -31.28 26.40 -9.89
CA TYR A 245 -32.71 26.46 -9.65
C TYR A 245 -33.21 27.90 -9.70
N SER A 246 -34.36 28.14 -10.33
CA SER A 246 -35.00 29.45 -10.34
C SER A 246 -35.65 29.83 -9.00
N ALA A 247 -35.68 28.89 -8.03
CA ALA A 247 -36.26 29.11 -6.70
C ALA A 247 -35.20 29.70 -5.76
N LYS A 248 -35.62 30.62 -4.88
CA LYS A 248 -34.74 31.17 -3.83
C LYS A 248 -34.51 30.14 -2.74
N LEU A 249 -33.28 29.65 -2.62
CA LEU A 249 -32.89 28.59 -1.69
C LEU A 249 -31.62 29.04 -0.92
N PRO A 250 -31.72 30.00 0.01
CA PRO A 250 -30.53 30.69 0.55
C PRO A 250 -29.49 29.76 1.16
N ARG A 251 -29.91 28.77 1.97
CA ARG A 251 -28.97 27.81 2.59
C ARG A 251 -28.27 26.92 1.56
N HIS A 252 -28.94 26.60 0.46
CA HIS A 252 -28.36 25.84 -0.64
C HIS A 252 -27.41 26.72 -1.46
N GLU A 253 -27.78 27.98 -1.69
CA GLU A 253 -26.92 28.97 -2.33
C GLU A 253 -25.62 29.17 -1.56
N ASP A 254 -25.69 29.38 -0.23
CA ASP A 254 -24.52 29.55 0.65
C ASP A 254 -23.58 28.33 0.59
N ALA A 255 -24.14 27.11 0.75
CA ALA A 255 -23.35 25.88 0.73
C ALA A 255 -22.72 25.63 -0.65
N ARG A 256 -23.47 25.90 -1.73
CA ARG A 256 -22.98 25.79 -3.11
C ARG A 256 -21.86 26.80 -3.38
N GLU A 257 -21.99 28.05 -2.95
CA GLU A 257 -20.96 29.07 -3.14
C GLU A 257 -19.69 28.73 -2.38
N TRP A 258 -19.83 28.27 -1.14
CA TRP A 258 -18.68 27.77 -0.39
C TRP A 258 -18.02 26.59 -1.10
N ALA A 259 -18.80 25.58 -1.53
CA ALA A 259 -18.25 24.39 -2.17
C ALA A 259 -17.58 24.73 -3.52
N ALA A 260 -18.23 25.54 -4.35
CA ALA A 260 -17.70 25.98 -5.63
C ALA A 260 -16.42 26.84 -5.45
N GLY A 261 -16.39 27.71 -4.45
CA GLY A 261 -15.21 28.52 -4.14
C GLY A 261 -14.06 27.70 -3.58
N ALA A 262 -14.33 26.83 -2.61
CA ALA A 262 -13.32 25.99 -1.97
C ALA A 262 -12.70 24.98 -2.93
N PHE A 263 -13.51 24.37 -3.81
CA PHE A 263 -13.07 23.38 -4.80
C PHE A 263 -12.77 23.97 -6.19
N GLU A 264 -12.75 25.30 -6.32
CA GLU A 264 -12.48 26.02 -7.58
C GLU A 264 -13.36 25.55 -8.77
N VAL A 265 -14.63 25.23 -8.51
CA VAL A 265 -15.56 24.73 -9.54
C VAL A 265 -16.33 25.90 -10.15
N ALA A 266 -15.95 26.26 -11.39
CA ALA A 266 -16.62 27.33 -12.14
C ALA A 266 -18.06 26.96 -12.54
N ASP A 267 -18.36 25.67 -12.75
CA ASP A 267 -19.71 25.20 -13.06
C ASP A 267 -20.58 25.13 -11.80
N VAL A 268 -21.22 26.26 -11.50
CA VAL A 268 -22.11 26.41 -10.36
C VAL A 268 -23.35 25.51 -10.42
N GLY A 269 -23.78 25.10 -11.61
CA GLY A 269 -24.90 24.19 -11.78
C GLY A 269 -24.52 22.76 -11.41
N LEU A 270 -23.33 22.32 -11.80
CA LEU A 270 -22.77 21.04 -11.42
C LEU A 270 -22.61 20.92 -9.89
N MET A 271 -22.14 21.99 -9.24
CA MET A 271 -22.04 22.02 -7.78
C MET A 271 -23.41 22.04 -7.09
N ALA A 272 -24.41 22.72 -7.65
CA ALA A 272 -25.80 22.64 -7.14
C ALA A 272 -26.36 21.22 -7.23
N GLN A 273 -26.06 20.49 -8.32
CA GLN A 273 -26.45 19.10 -8.50
C GLN A 273 -25.80 18.17 -7.46
N ALA A 274 -24.52 18.37 -7.13
CA ALA A 274 -23.82 17.62 -6.08
C ALA A 274 -24.52 17.71 -4.70
N LEU A 275 -25.23 18.81 -4.44
CA LEU A 275 -25.99 19.01 -3.20
C LEU A 275 -27.47 18.64 -3.31
N THR A 276 -27.90 17.96 -4.39
CA THR A 276 -29.31 17.60 -4.63
C THR A 276 -29.56 16.11 -4.42
N HIS A 277 -30.33 15.74 -3.40
CA HIS A 277 -30.72 14.35 -3.13
C HIS A 277 -31.94 13.91 -3.96
N ARG A 278 -32.02 12.60 -4.30
CA ARG A 278 -33.11 12.00 -5.08
C ARG A 278 -34.53 12.26 -4.54
N SER A 279 -34.68 12.41 -3.22
CA SER A 279 -36.00 12.71 -2.66
C SER A 279 -36.48 14.13 -2.98
N TRP A 280 -35.56 15.10 -3.09
CA TRP A 280 -35.89 16.44 -3.57
C TRP A 280 -36.28 16.43 -5.04
N VAL A 281 -35.56 15.65 -5.85
CA VAL A 281 -35.85 15.49 -7.28
C VAL A 281 -37.25 14.94 -7.50
N TYR A 282 -37.62 13.93 -6.74
CA TYR A 282 -38.96 13.33 -6.80
C TYR A 282 -40.07 14.34 -6.46
N GLU A 283 -39.85 15.21 -5.47
CA GLU A 283 -40.82 16.23 -5.05
C GLU A 283 -40.87 17.46 -5.99
N ASN A 284 -39.77 17.80 -6.66
CA ASN A 284 -39.60 19.06 -7.40
C ASN A 284 -39.33 18.87 -8.90
N GLN A 285 -39.91 17.83 -9.51
CA GLN A 285 -39.64 17.40 -10.89
C GLN A 285 -39.67 18.56 -11.91
N THR A 286 -40.65 19.47 -11.82
CA THR A 286 -40.77 20.61 -12.75
C THR A 286 -39.61 21.60 -12.63
N LEU A 287 -39.13 21.87 -11.40
CA LEU A 287 -37.99 22.77 -11.17
C LEU A 287 -36.69 22.12 -11.64
N VAL A 288 -36.53 20.83 -11.35
CA VAL A 288 -35.37 20.03 -11.78
C VAL A 288 -35.27 19.95 -13.30
N ALA A 289 -36.38 19.65 -13.98
CA ALA A 289 -36.43 19.58 -15.44
C ALA A 289 -36.08 20.91 -16.12
N ARG A 290 -36.56 22.04 -15.58
CA ARG A 290 -36.24 23.39 -16.09
C ARG A 290 -34.77 23.77 -15.90
N ALA A 291 -34.18 23.34 -14.79
CA ALA A 291 -32.78 23.59 -14.47
C ALA A 291 -31.84 22.54 -15.06
N HIS A 292 -32.34 21.56 -15.82
CA HIS A 292 -31.55 20.44 -16.33
C HIS A 292 -30.72 19.71 -15.26
N GLN A 293 -31.24 19.65 -14.03
CA GLN A 293 -30.57 18.96 -12.92
C GLN A 293 -31.02 17.50 -12.79
N ARG A 294 -30.31 16.76 -11.97
CA ARG A 294 -30.65 15.42 -11.47
C ARG A 294 -30.19 15.28 -10.02
N ASP A 295 -30.32 14.10 -9.43
CA ASP A 295 -29.72 13.85 -8.12
C ASP A 295 -28.20 13.62 -8.23
N TYR A 296 -27.52 13.71 -7.10
CA TYR A 296 -26.06 13.56 -7.01
C TYR A 296 -25.56 12.14 -7.31
N GLY A 297 -26.40 11.12 -7.48
CA GLY A 297 -25.99 9.71 -7.42
C GLY A 297 -24.86 9.31 -8.39
N VAL A 298 -24.90 9.82 -9.63
CA VAL A 298 -23.84 9.60 -10.62
C VAL A 298 -22.53 10.23 -10.16
N LEU A 299 -22.59 11.49 -9.68
CA LEU A 299 -21.43 12.21 -9.16
C LEU A 299 -20.85 11.50 -7.93
N ALA A 300 -21.69 11.04 -7.00
CA ALA A 300 -21.22 10.29 -5.83
C ALA A 300 -20.45 9.02 -6.24
N THR A 301 -20.97 8.29 -7.24
CA THR A 301 -20.33 7.05 -7.72
C THR A 301 -18.97 7.32 -8.38
N GLU A 302 -18.86 8.38 -9.21
CA GLU A 302 -17.58 8.79 -9.79
C GLU A 302 -16.61 9.31 -8.71
N GLY A 303 -17.13 10.10 -7.78
CA GLY A 303 -16.36 10.73 -6.72
C GLY A 303 -15.79 9.74 -5.72
N ALA A 304 -16.46 8.61 -5.50
CA ALA A 304 -15.93 7.50 -4.72
C ALA A 304 -14.61 6.98 -5.31
N GLU A 305 -14.51 6.86 -6.64
CA GLU A 305 -13.31 6.41 -7.34
C GLU A 305 -12.20 7.48 -7.29
N VAL A 306 -12.55 8.74 -7.57
CA VAL A 306 -11.60 9.86 -7.49
C VAL A 306 -11.02 9.98 -6.08
N LEU A 307 -11.88 10.03 -5.06
CA LEU A 307 -11.45 10.20 -3.68
C LEU A 307 -10.58 9.03 -3.20
N SER A 308 -10.95 7.79 -3.54
CA SER A 308 -10.13 6.61 -3.23
C SER A 308 -8.76 6.67 -3.91
N ASN A 309 -8.72 7.15 -5.16
CA ASN A 309 -7.46 7.29 -5.90
C ASN A 309 -6.58 8.42 -5.37
N LEU A 310 -7.14 9.57 -4.99
CA LEU A 310 -6.41 10.67 -4.34
C LEU A 310 -5.74 10.21 -3.04
N VAL A 311 -6.50 9.50 -2.20
CA VAL A 311 -5.98 8.91 -0.95
C VAL A 311 -4.90 7.88 -1.24
N SER A 312 -5.13 7.00 -2.21
CA SER A 312 -4.14 5.98 -2.60
C SER A 312 -2.84 6.62 -3.11
N HIS A 313 -2.94 7.67 -3.91
CA HIS A 313 -1.77 8.38 -4.44
C HIS A 313 -0.96 9.00 -3.31
N HIS A 314 -1.60 9.76 -2.41
CA HIS A 314 -0.90 10.40 -1.30
C HIS A 314 -0.27 9.40 -0.33
N TYR A 315 -0.98 8.32 -0.02
CA TYR A 315 -0.44 7.25 0.80
C TYR A 315 0.79 6.58 0.17
N VAL A 316 0.73 6.26 -1.13
CA VAL A 316 1.87 5.66 -1.85
C VAL A 316 3.04 6.62 -1.92
N LEU A 317 2.80 7.90 -2.25
CA LEU A 317 3.84 8.91 -2.29
C LEU A 317 4.55 9.05 -0.94
N HIS A 318 3.79 9.19 0.14
CA HIS A 318 4.34 9.30 1.49
C HIS A 318 5.13 8.04 1.90
N THR A 319 4.56 6.85 1.65
CA THR A 319 5.21 5.58 1.99
C THR A 319 6.54 5.39 1.26
N LEU A 320 6.59 5.75 -0.03
CA LEU A 320 7.77 5.53 -0.89
C LEU A 320 8.81 6.65 -0.80
N ASP A 321 8.44 7.83 -0.28
CA ASP A 321 9.38 8.90 0.06
C ASP A 321 10.19 8.55 1.32
N GLU A 322 9.58 7.82 2.25
CA GLU A 322 10.23 7.39 3.51
C GLU A 322 11.17 6.19 3.32
N SER A 323 10.78 5.20 2.52
CA SER A 323 11.54 3.95 2.37
C SER A 323 11.22 3.19 1.09
N TYR A 324 12.24 2.52 0.54
CA TYR A 324 12.08 1.51 -0.52
C TYR A 324 11.72 0.12 0.04
N GLU A 325 11.74 -0.02 1.36
CA GLU A 325 11.34 -1.21 2.10
C GLU A 325 9.97 -1.00 2.72
N VAL A 326 8.93 -1.40 1.99
CA VAL A 326 7.55 -1.40 2.50
C VAL A 326 7.39 -2.61 3.44
N PRO A 327 7.10 -2.40 4.74
CA PRO A 327 6.88 -3.49 5.68
C PRO A 327 5.75 -4.41 5.24
N THR A 328 5.80 -5.70 5.61
CA THR A 328 4.74 -6.67 5.30
C THR A 328 3.39 -6.33 5.94
N THR A 329 3.40 -5.46 6.95
CA THR A 329 2.21 -4.93 7.65
C THR A 329 1.60 -3.72 6.96
N ALA A 330 2.28 -3.11 5.97
CA ALA A 330 1.77 -1.95 5.27
C ALA A 330 0.57 -2.30 4.40
N VAL A 331 -0.34 -1.33 4.23
CA VAL A 331 -1.59 -1.52 3.49
C VAL A 331 -1.33 -1.32 2.00
N THR A 332 -1.11 -2.40 1.25
CA THR A 332 -0.85 -2.29 -0.19
C THR A 332 -2.09 -1.97 -1.03
N THR A 333 -3.29 -2.06 -0.43
CA THR A 333 -4.57 -1.69 -1.04
C THR A 333 -5.35 -0.81 -0.08
N PRO A 334 -5.06 0.50 -0.01
CA PRO A 334 -5.73 1.40 0.91
C PRO A 334 -7.22 1.48 0.58
N SER A 335 -8.05 1.07 1.52
CA SER A 335 -9.50 1.22 1.43
C SER A 335 -9.95 2.43 2.24
N LEU A 336 -10.88 3.20 1.69
CA LEU A 336 -11.40 4.37 2.38
C LEU A 336 -12.68 4.00 3.16
N PRO A 337 -12.65 3.99 4.50
CA PRO A 337 -13.82 3.61 5.27
C PRO A 337 -14.81 4.77 5.35
N ARG A 338 -16.10 4.44 5.38
CA ARG A 338 -17.21 5.40 5.41
C ARG A 338 -17.09 6.47 6.50
N ASN A 339 -16.64 6.09 7.71
CA ASN A 339 -16.51 7.03 8.82
C ASN A 339 -15.49 8.13 8.52
N ALA A 340 -14.38 7.82 7.85
CA ALA A 340 -13.38 8.82 7.44
C ALA A 340 -13.98 9.85 6.46
N ILE A 341 -14.84 9.41 5.53
CA ILE A 341 -15.55 10.30 4.59
C ILE A 341 -16.57 11.18 5.33
N ILE A 342 -17.24 10.63 6.35
CA ILE A 342 -18.18 11.38 7.18
C ILE A 342 -17.46 12.43 8.03
N GLU A 343 -16.25 12.15 8.52
CA GLU A 343 -15.41 13.13 9.20
C GLU A 343 -15.10 14.30 8.27
N LEU A 344 -14.65 14.03 7.04
CA LEU A 344 -14.47 15.05 6.01
C LEU A 344 -15.76 15.85 5.75
N PHE A 345 -16.92 15.18 5.65
CA PHE A 345 -18.21 15.86 5.50
C PHE A 345 -18.47 16.86 6.64
N ASN A 346 -18.19 16.46 7.88
CA ASN A 346 -18.48 17.28 9.06
C ASN A 346 -17.56 18.51 9.16
N GLU A 347 -16.39 18.50 8.51
CA GLU A 347 -15.51 19.67 8.40
C GLU A 347 -16.00 20.69 7.36
N MET A 348 -16.92 20.30 6.47
CA MET A 348 -17.46 21.17 5.43
C MET A 348 -18.84 21.75 5.83
N PRO A 349 -19.14 23.03 5.56
CA PRO A 349 -20.41 23.68 5.89
C PRO A 349 -21.56 23.31 4.91
N LEU A 350 -21.66 22.04 4.51
CA LEU A 350 -22.61 21.59 3.47
C LEU A 350 -23.97 21.17 4.01
N ASN A 351 -24.03 20.71 5.26
CA ASN A 351 -25.20 20.03 5.83
C ASN A 351 -26.51 20.82 5.68
N ALA A 352 -26.48 22.14 5.87
CA ALA A 352 -27.67 22.98 5.79
C ALA A 352 -28.16 23.25 4.35
N GLY A 353 -27.30 23.04 3.35
CA GLY A 353 -27.57 23.31 1.95
C GLY A 353 -27.92 22.10 1.10
N ILE A 354 -27.95 20.89 1.68
CA ILE A 354 -28.40 19.68 0.97
C ILE A 354 -29.90 19.78 0.72
N LEU A 355 -30.31 19.68 -0.55
CA LEU A 355 -31.72 19.65 -0.92
C LEU A 355 -32.27 18.23 -0.76
N HIS A 356 -33.21 18.05 0.16
CA HIS A 356 -33.90 16.78 0.42
C HIS A 356 -35.37 17.03 0.79
N SER A 357 -36.19 15.98 0.74
CA SER A 357 -37.61 16.02 1.11
C SER A 357 -37.88 16.52 2.53
N ARG A 358 -39.06 17.09 2.74
CA ARG A 358 -39.49 17.58 4.07
C ARG A 358 -39.58 16.41 5.07
N GLY A 359 -38.88 16.54 6.20
CA GLY A 359 -38.89 15.55 7.28
C GLY A 359 -37.89 14.41 7.13
N MET A 360 -37.14 14.33 6.02
CA MET A 360 -36.02 13.41 5.89
C MET A 360 -34.86 13.86 6.78
N ARG A 361 -34.28 12.92 7.54
CA ARG A 361 -33.03 13.12 8.26
C ARG A 361 -31.85 12.81 7.35
N ILE A 362 -30.80 13.63 7.41
CA ILE A 362 -29.54 13.39 6.70
C ILE A 362 -28.85 12.19 7.36
N SER A 363 -28.85 11.04 6.67
CA SER A 363 -28.21 9.81 7.14
C SER A 363 -26.70 9.82 6.87
N ALA A 364 -26.00 8.83 7.41
CA ALA A 364 -24.59 8.58 7.10
C ALA A 364 -24.34 8.38 5.59
N ASP A 365 -25.23 7.68 4.89
CA ASP A 365 -25.12 7.48 3.43
C ASP A 365 -25.17 8.81 2.67
N VAL A 366 -26.08 9.71 3.06
CA VAL A 366 -26.19 11.02 2.40
C VAL A 366 -24.94 11.86 2.62
N LYS A 367 -24.34 11.80 3.81
CA LYS A 367 -23.09 12.51 4.09
C LYS A 367 -21.93 12.00 3.24
N GLU A 368 -21.79 10.68 3.16
CA GLU A 368 -20.78 10.01 2.33
C GLU A 368 -20.95 10.38 0.86
N ASP A 369 -22.15 10.19 0.32
CA ASP A 369 -22.45 10.45 -1.09
C ASP A 369 -22.25 11.93 -1.46
N VAL A 370 -22.68 12.87 -0.60
CA VAL A 370 -22.54 14.30 -0.86
C VAL A 370 -21.06 14.69 -0.91
N THR A 371 -20.23 14.22 0.03
CA THR A 371 -18.77 14.46 -0.02
C THR A 371 -18.17 13.94 -1.32
N GLN A 372 -18.48 12.71 -1.70
CA GLN A 372 -18.00 12.12 -2.95
C GLN A 372 -18.48 12.92 -4.16
N SER A 373 -19.75 13.34 -4.19
CA SER A 373 -20.30 14.09 -5.31
C SER A 373 -19.67 15.48 -5.50
N VAL A 374 -19.26 16.15 -4.42
CA VAL A 374 -18.52 17.42 -4.47
C VAL A 374 -17.12 17.18 -5.06
N VAL A 375 -16.44 16.12 -4.64
CA VAL A 375 -15.13 15.72 -5.20
C VAL A 375 -15.26 15.38 -6.68
N ALA A 376 -16.32 14.70 -7.11
CA ALA A 376 -16.56 14.44 -8.53
C ALA A 376 -16.83 15.70 -9.34
N ALA A 377 -17.61 16.64 -8.80
CA ALA A 377 -17.84 17.94 -9.45
C ALA A 377 -16.51 18.70 -9.63
N ALA A 378 -15.64 18.66 -8.62
CA ALA A 378 -14.30 19.22 -8.68
C ALA A 378 -13.42 18.52 -9.72
N TRP A 379 -13.42 17.19 -9.74
CA TRP A 379 -12.68 16.40 -10.73
C TRP A 379 -13.14 16.69 -12.16
N ARG A 380 -14.44 16.75 -12.41
CA ARG A 380 -15.00 17.07 -13.73
C ARG A 380 -14.61 18.47 -14.22
N ALA A 381 -14.50 19.43 -13.30
CA ALA A 381 -14.15 20.81 -13.63
C ALA A 381 -12.64 21.00 -13.85
N ASN A 382 -11.83 20.35 -13.01
CA ASN A 382 -10.41 20.68 -12.85
C ASN A 382 -9.47 19.56 -13.34
N GLY A 383 -9.96 18.32 -13.43
CA GLY A 383 -9.15 17.14 -13.76
C GLY A 383 -7.95 17.00 -12.82
N ASP A 384 -6.77 16.79 -13.39
CA ASP A 384 -5.51 16.66 -12.66
C ASP A 384 -5.16 17.88 -11.79
N LEU A 385 -5.69 19.08 -12.09
CA LEU A 385 -5.47 20.24 -11.22
C LEU A 385 -6.01 20.03 -9.80
N LEU A 386 -7.02 19.16 -9.61
CA LEU A 386 -7.49 18.81 -8.27
C LEU A 386 -6.42 18.01 -7.49
N MET A 387 -5.58 17.24 -8.17
CA MET A 387 -4.47 16.53 -7.54
C MET A 387 -3.35 17.52 -7.14
N GLU A 388 -3.02 18.45 -8.04
CA GLU A 388 -1.98 19.46 -7.81
C GLU A 388 -2.39 20.52 -6.78
N ARG A 389 -3.68 20.87 -6.72
CA ARG A 389 -4.23 21.98 -5.92
C ARG A 389 -5.50 21.55 -5.22
N GLN A 390 -5.32 20.82 -4.12
CA GLN A 390 -6.41 20.41 -3.27
C GLN A 390 -6.90 21.57 -2.39
N PRO A 391 -8.23 21.69 -2.16
CA PRO A 391 -8.77 22.57 -1.14
C PRO A 391 -8.15 22.26 0.22
N SER A 392 -7.88 23.26 1.05
CA SER A 392 -7.17 23.06 2.33
C SER A 392 -7.82 22.02 3.24
N VAL A 393 -9.15 21.94 3.26
CA VAL A 393 -9.91 20.92 4.00
C VAL A 393 -9.67 19.51 3.45
N LEU A 394 -9.67 19.34 2.13
CA LEU A 394 -9.42 18.06 1.49
C LEU A 394 -7.95 17.67 1.66
N TRP A 395 -7.02 18.59 1.42
CA TRP A 395 -5.59 18.35 1.58
C TRP A 395 -5.26 17.88 2.99
N LYS A 396 -5.66 18.65 4.01
CA LYS A 396 -5.41 18.32 5.42
C LYS A 396 -5.95 16.94 5.77
N TRP A 397 -7.15 16.61 5.31
CA TRP A 397 -7.76 15.31 5.55
C TRP A 397 -6.98 14.19 4.82
N VAL A 398 -6.67 14.35 3.53
CA VAL A 398 -5.92 13.35 2.75
C VAL A 398 -4.53 13.11 3.34
N SER A 399 -3.77 14.16 3.69
CA SER A 399 -2.43 14.03 4.29
C SER A 399 -2.46 13.38 5.68
N SER A 400 -3.58 13.48 6.40
CA SER A 400 -3.75 12.87 7.73
C SER A 400 -4.24 11.43 7.68
N PHE A 401 -4.65 10.93 6.51
CA PHE A 401 -5.26 9.62 6.40
C PHE A 401 -4.21 8.51 6.42
N THR A 402 -4.22 7.69 7.46
CA THR A 402 -3.48 6.44 7.51
C THR A 402 -4.43 5.28 7.19
N PRO A 403 -4.21 4.53 6.09
CA PRO A 403 -5.03 3.37 5.78
C PRO A 403 -4.92 2.34 6.89
N THR A 404 -6.03 1.66 7.19
CA THR A 404 -6.05 0.55 8.13
C THR A 404 -6.25 -0.77 7.39
N VAL A 405 -5.49 -1.80 7.75
CA VAL A 405 -5.74 -3.17 7.25
C VAL A 405 -6.99 -3.69 7.96
N ASP A 406 -7.91 -4.31 7.22
CA ASP A 406 -9.09 -4.87 7.88
C ASP A 406 -8.68 -5.96 8.90
N PRO A 407 -9.36 -6.06 10.05
CA PRO A 407 -8.90 -6.95 11.12
C PRO A 407 -8.91 -8.45 10.77
N THR A 408 -9.72 -8.86 9.78
CA THR A 408 -9.71 -10.26 9.33
C THR A 408 -8.44 -10.55 8.54
N THR A 409 -8.04 -9.63 7.65
CA THR A 409 -6.80 -9.76 6.89
C THR A 409 -5.59 -9.75 7.82
N LEU A 410 -5.55 -8.86 8.83
CA LEU A 410 -4.50 -8.89 9.85
C LEU A 410 -4.45 -10.24 10.58
N LEU A 411 -5.60 -10.80 10.96
CA LEU A 411 -5.64 -12.10 11.60
C LEU A 411 -5.16 -13.23 10.68
N VAL A 412 -5.51 -13.20 9.39
CA VAL A 412 -5.01 -14.16 8.39
C VAL A 412 -3.49 -14.03 8.23
N GLN A 413 -2.96 -12.81 8.17
CA GLN A 413 -1.52 -12.55 8.09
C GLN A 413 -0.78 -13.06 9.34
N TYR A 414 -1.34 -12.85 10.53
CA TYR A 414 -0.78 -13.37 11.78
C TYR A 414 -0.77 -14.91 11.82
N CYS A 415 -1.88 -15.55 11.42
CA CYS A 415 -2.02 -16.99 11.49
C CYS A 415 -1.33 -17.77 10.36
N GLY A 416 -1.13 -17.16 9.19
CA GLY A 416 -0.57 -17.77 7.99
C GLY A 416 0.82 -18.39 8.18
N PRO A 417 1.83 -17.64 8.69
CA PRO A 417 3.17 -18.16 8.97
C PRO A 417 3.19 -19.31 9.98
N LEU A 418 2.20 -19.36 10.86
CA LEU A 418 2.00 -20.41 11.86
C LEU A 418 1.26 -21.64 11.32
N LYS A 419 0.73 -21.54 10.09
CA LYS A 419 -0.13 -22.55 9.44
C LYS A 419 -1.36 -22.90 10.29
N VAL A 420 -1.94 -21.90 10.96
CA VAL A 420 -3.14 -22.07 11.79
C VAL A 420 -4.35 -21.51 11.05
N PRO A 421 -5.09 -22.29 10.26
CA PRO A 421 -6.31 -21.79 9.64
C PRO A 421 -7.37 -21.46 10.71
N PHE A 422 -8.35 -20.64 10.39
CA PHE A 422 -9.52 -20.44 11.24
C PHE A 422 -10.81 -20.44 10.42
N GLU A 423 -11.88 -20.95 11.03
CA GLU A 423 -13.23 -20.99 10.47
C GLU A 423 -14.12 -19.98 11.19
N VAL A 424 -15.14 -19.46 10.49
CA VAL A 424 -16.06 -18.44 11.03
C VAL A 424 -17.49 -18.96 10.98
N ASP A 425 -18.12 -19.06 12.15
CA ASP A 425 -19.54 -19.39 12.30
C ASP A 425 -20.35 -18.15 12.68
N PHE A 426 -21.57 -18.03 12.17
CA PHE A 426 -22.47 -16.90 12.45
C PHE A 426 -23.73 -17.33 13.19
N GLU A 427 -24.03 -16.59 14.25
CA GLU A 427 -25.34 -16.57 14.89
C GLU A 427 -26.11 -15.33 14.46
N SER A 428 -27.45 -15.42 14.38
CA SER A 428 -28.30 -14.26 14.08
C SER A 428 -29.48 -14.16 15.04
N ARG A 429 -29.88 -12.94 15.41
CA ARG A 429 -31.09 -12.65 16.21
C ARG A 429 -31.84 -11.44 15.64
N GLY A 430 -33.11 -11.26 16.03
CA GLY A 430 -33.94 -10.12 15.62
C GLY A 430 -34.80 -10.40 14.38
N GLU A 431 -35.74 -9.50 14.11
CA GLU A 431 -36.62 -9.57 12.93
C GLU A 431 -35.86 -9.21 11.64
N HIS A 432 -36.41 -9.53 10.47
CA HIS A 432 -35.72 -9.39 9.18
C HIS A 432 -35.14 -7.99 8.90
N HIS A 433 -35.74 -6.94 9.47
CA HIS A 433 -35.33 -5.54 9.28
C HIS A 433 -34.47 -4.98 10.44
N ASP A 434 -34.25 -5.76 11.51
CA ASP A 434 -33.40 -5.42 12.67
C ASP A 434 -32.56 -6.62 13.09
N ARG A 435 -31.97 -7.30 12.10
CA ARG A 435 -31.23 -8.53 12.31
C ARG A 435 -29.81 -8.21 12.76
N SER A 436 -29.43 -8.71 13.92
CA SER A 436 -28.06 -8.65 14.43
C SER A 436 -27.36 -9.98 14.23
N TYR A 437 -26.05 -9.95 13.97
CA TYR A 437 -25.19 -11.10 13.77
C TYR A 437 -24.07 -11.11 14.80
N ARG A 438 -23.60 -12.31 15.16
CA ARG A 438 -22.41 -12.51 16.00
C ARG A 438 -21.55 -13.58 15.36
N ALA A 439 -20.24 -13.35 15.30
CA ALA A 439 -19.30 -14.32 14.75
C ALA A 439 -18.59 -15.09 15.88
N THR A 440 -18.26 -16.35 15.60
CA THR A 440 -17.37 -17.17 16.41
C THR A 440 -16.25 -17.70 15.52
N LEU A 441 -15.00 -17.43 15.89
CA LEU A 441 -13.81 -17.95 15.24
C LEU A 441 -13.42 -19.28 15.88
N THR A 442 -13.13 -20.30 15.09
CA THR A 442 -12.56 -21.57 15.57
C THR A 442 -11.20 -21.78 14.91
N PHE A 443 -10.14 -21.82 15.71
CA PHE A 443 -8.78 -21.97 15.19
C PHE A 443 -8.41 -23.45 15.00
N GLY A 444 -7.83 -23.78 13.85
CA GLY A 444 -7.38 -25.11 13.46
C GLY A 444 -6.03 -25.49 14.09
N ILE A 445 -5.97 -25.44 15.41
CA ILE A 445 -4.79 -25.82 16.21
C ILE A 445 -5.20 -26.77 17.35
N GLU A 446 -4.22 -27.32 18.09
CA GLU A 446 -4.41 -28.12 19.31
C GLU A 446 -5.49 -27.51 20.22
N ASP A 447 -6.39 -28.34 20.74
CA ASP A 447 -7.57 -27.97 21.54
C ASP A 447 -8.66 -27.12 20.85
N ARG A 448 -8.46 -26.76 19.56
CA ARG A 448 -9.40 -26.00 18.71
C ARG A 448 -10.03 -24.81 19.45
N PRO A 449 -9.23 -23.85 19.94
CA PRO A 449 -9.74 -22.73 20.73
C PRO A 449 -10.77 -21.93 19.91
N LYS A 450 -11.77 -21.41 20.61
CA LYS A 450 -12.85 -20.62 20.03
C LYS A 450 -12.81 -19.20 20.58
N TRP A 451 -13.11 -18.24 19.71
CA TRP A 451 -13.21 -16.84 20.08
C TRP A 451 -14.54 -16.26 19.60
N ARG A 452 -15.38 -15.85 20.53
CA ARG A 452 -16.72 -15.34 20.27
C ARG A 452 -16.76 -13.83 20.42
N GLY A 453 -17.24 -13.12 19.41
CA GLY A 453 -17.33 -11.66 19.43
C GLY A 453 -18.68 -11.11 19.93
N GLY A 454 -18.79 -9.79 19.86
CA GLY A 454 -20.04 -9.06 20.10
C GLY A 454 -21.09 -9.20 18.99
N TRP A 455 -22.26 -8.61 19.21
CA TRP A 455 -23.31 -8.49 18.19
C TRP A 455 -23.08 -7.26 17.31
N ALA A 456 -23.28 -7.39 16.00
CA ALA A 456 -23.20 -6.32 15.02
C ALA A 456 -24.37 -6.38 14.02
N SER A 457 -24.59 -5.31 13.26
CA SER A 457 -25.71 -5.20 12.29
C SER A 457 -25.53 -6.05 11.03
N THR A 458 -24.31 -6.49 10.71
CA THR A 458 -24.01 -7.32 9.54
C THR A 458 -23.05 -8.46 9.87
N GLN A 459 -23.05 -9.52 9.07
CA GLN A 459 -22.07 -10.62 9.19
C GLN A 459 -20.64 -10.11 9.01
N THR A 460 -20.40 -9.23 8.03
CA THR A 460 -19.09 -8.64 7.78
C THR A 460 -18.59 -7.84 8.98
N ALA A 461 -19.42 -6.96 9.55
CA ALA A 461 -19.06 -6.21 10.75
C ALA A 461 -18.78 -7.12 11.95
N ALA A 462 -19.63 -8.14 12.18
CA ALA A 462 -19.43 -9.11 13.26
C ALA A 462 -18.12 -9.90 13.09
N LYS A 463 -17.78 -10.27 11.86
CA LYS A 463 -16.53 -10.97 11.53
C LYS A 463 -15.31 -10.09 11.80
N HIS A 464 -15.30 -8.85 11.30
CA HIS A 464 -14.17 -7.94 11.51
C HIS A 464 -13.99 -7.57 12.99
N SER A 465 -15.07 -7.27 13.73
CA SER A 465 -14.96 -6.98 15.15
C SER A 465 -14.44 -8.19 15.94
N THR A 466 -14.94 -9.39 15.67
CA THR A 466 -14.47 -10.61 16.35
C THR A 466 -12.99 -10.90 16.04
N ALA A 467 -12.55 -10.68 14.80
CA ALA A 467 -11.15 -10.82 14.42
C ALA A 467 -10.26 -9.76 15.09
N ALA A 468 -10.72 -8.51 15.17
CA ALA A 468 -10.05 -7.44 15.90
C ALA A 468 -9.88 -7.80 17.38
N ASP A 469 -10.97 -8.23 18.04
CA ASP A 469 -10.96 -8.61 19.45
C ASP A 469 -9.97 -9.77 19.73
N ALA A 470 -9.99 -10.81 18.87
CA ALA A 470 -9.08 -11.95 18.99
C ALA A 470 -7.63 -11.51 18.82
N LEU A 471 -7.36 -10.68 17.81
CA LEU A 471 -6.01 -10.19 17.52
C LEU A 471 -5.50 -9.26 18.63
N SER A 472 -6.31 -8.31 19.09
CA SER A 472 -5.96 -7.41 20.21
C SER A 472 -5.63 -8.18 21.48
N TYR A 473 -6.39 -9.24 21.77
CA TYR A 473 -6.09 -10.12 22.89
C TYR A 473 -4.76 -10.88 22.71
N MET A 474 -4.53 -11.42 21.50
CA MET A 474 -3.26 -12.09 21.17
C MET A 474 -2.06 -11.14 21.13
N LEU A 475 -2.24 -9.85 20.81
CA LEU A 475 -1.16 -8.85 20.75
C LEU A 475 -0.99 -8.08 22.07
N GLY A 476 -1.93 -8.17 23.00
CA GLY A 476 -1.87 -7.52 24.31
C GLY A 476 -2.21 -6.02 24.31
N THR A 477 -2.92 -5.53 23.29
CA THR A 477 -3.08 -4.08 23.03
C THR A 477 -4.30 -3.42 23.69
N ASP A 478 -5.34 -4.18 24.10
CA ASP A 478 -6.38 -3.73 25.05
C ASP A 478 -7.39 -4.87 25.29
N THR A 479 -7.67 -5.22 26.54
CA THR A 479 -8.50 -6.40 26.91
C THR A 479 -9.79 -6.06 27.66
N THR A 480 -10.20 -4.80 27.69
CA THR A 480 -11.20 -4.34 28.67
C THR A 480 -12.65 -4.80 28.45
N GLN A 481 -13.01 -5.44 27.34
CA GLN A 481 -14.38 -5.97 27.12
C GLN A 481 -14.47 -7.21 26.22
N SER A 482 -13.76 -8.31 26.53
CA SER A 482 -14.01 -9.58 25.82
C SER A 482 -15.27 -10.28 26.34
N ALA A 483 -16.13 -10.75 25.43
CA ALA A 483 -17.27 -11.62 25.77
C ALA A 483 -16.86 -13.07 26.08
N ASN A 484 -15.57 -13.39 25.96
CA ASN A 484 -15.00 -14.72 26.21
C ASN A 484 -14.57 -14.85 27.67
N SER A 485 -14.54 -16.10 28.16
CA SER A 485 -13.97 -16.37 29.48
C SER A 485 -12.45 -16.17 29.46
N ASP A 486 -11.86 -15.79 30.59
CA ASP A 486 -10.40 -15.73 30.74
C ASP A 486 -9.72 -17.06 30.37
N GLN A 487 -10.42 -18.18 30.58
CA GLN A 487 -9.96 -19.52 30.24
C GLN A 487 -9.86 -19.74 28.72
N ASP A 488 -10.86 -19.30 27.95
CA ASP A 488 -10.85 -19.44 26.48
C ASP A 488 -9.72 -18.61 25.85
N GLY A 489 -9.51 -17.41 26.39
CA GLY A 489 -8.39 -16.57 25.99
C GLY A 489 -7.03 -17.20 26.31
N GLN A 490 -6.84 -17.69 27.54
CA GLN A 490 -5.59 -18.39 27.90
C GLN A 490 -5.35 -19.64 27.04
N LEU A 491 -6.40 -20.39 26.70
CA LEU A 491 -6.31 -21.54 25.79
C LEU A 491 -5.80 -21.10 24.41
N LEU A 492 -6.39 -20.04 23.84
CA LEU A 492 -5.97 -19.49 22.55
C LEU A 492 -4.51 -19.03 22.58
N LEU A 493 -4.13 -18.21 23.58
CA LEU A 493 -2.76 -17.71 23.72
C LEU A 493 -1.75 -18.86 23.86
N ARG A 494 -2.07 -19.88 24.66
CA ARG A 494 -1.20 -21.05 24.85
C ARG A 494 -1.01 -21.83 23.55
N ALA A 495 -2.09 -22.06 22.81
CA ALA A 495 -2.02 -22.74 21.53
C ALA A 495 -1.17 -21.96 20.53
N MET A 496 -1.38 -20.64 20.43
CA MET A 496 -0.65 -19.76 19.51
C MET A 496 0.83 -19.65 19.87
N LEU A 497 1.18 -19.42 21.14
CA LEU A 497 2.57 -19.37 21.60
C LEU A 497 3.30 -20.68 21.30
N ARG A 498 2.65 -21.84 21.49
CA ARG A 498 3.24 -23.13 21.11
C ARG A 498 3.47 -23.24 19.61
N ALA A 499 2.54 -22.73 18.79
CA ALA A 499 2.70 -22.70 17.34
C ALA A 499 3.91 -21.84 16.93
N GLU A 500 4.03 -20.64 17.51
CA GLU A 500 5.16 -19.72 17.31
C GLU A 500 6.49 -20.40 17.67
N LEU A 501 6.57 -20.99 18.87
CA LEU A 501 7.77 -21.68 19.35
C LEU A 501 8.15 -22.90 18.50
N ARG A 502 7.18 -23.70 18.04
CA ARG A 502 7.44 -24.88 17.18
C ARG A 502 7.93 -24.49 15.79
N SER A 503 7.60 -23.30 15.33
CA SER A 503 7.96 -22.82 14.00
C SER A 503 9.21 -21.95 13.99
N ALA A 504 9.75 -21.59 15.15
CA ALA A 504 11.07 -20.98 15.30
C ALA A 504 12.17 -22.06 15.35
N ASP A 505 13.18 -21.96 14.49
CA ASP A 505 14.40 -22.76 14.60
C ASP A 505 15.46 -21.95 15.36
N VAL A 506 15.75 -22.36 16.59
CA VAL A 506 16.74 -21.67 17.46
C VAL A 506 18.17 -21.92 16.98
N HIS A 507 18.42 -23.03 16.30
CA HIS A 507 19.77 -23.43 15.88
C HIS A 507 20.13 -22.90 14.49
N ALA A 508 19.14 -22.67 13.64
CA ALA A 508 19.32 -22.11 12.30
C ALA A 508 18.15 -21.18 11.95
N PRO A 509 18.00 -20.02 12.64
CA PRO A 509 16.90 -19.11 12.36
C PRO A 509 16.98 -18.60 10.93
N ASN A 510 15.84 -18.52 10.26
CA ASN A 510 15.75 -17.85 8.97
C ASN A 510 15.47 -16.37 9.25
N SER A 511 16.49 -15.66 9.71
CA SER A 511 16.36 -14.33 10.31
C SER A 511 15.61 -13.32 9.43
N ALA A 512 15.90 -13.29 8.12
CA ALA A 512 15.19 -12.42 7.19
C ALA A 512 13.68 -12.73 7.14
N LYS A 513 13.34 -14.02 7.05
CA LYS A 513 11.94 -14.46 7.05
C LYS A 513 11.27 -14.21 8.39
N ASP A 514 11.97 -14.47 9.49
CA ASP A 514 11.45 -14.36 10.85
C ASP A 514 11.14 -12.91 11.23
N ILE A 515 11.97 -11.96 10.81
CA ILE A 515 11.67 -10.52 10.88
C ILE A 515 10.48 -10.18 9.98
N ALA A 516 10.49 -10.60 8.71
CA ALA A 516 9.42 -10.24 7.77
C ALA A 516 8.02 -10.74 8.18
N VAL A 517 7.92 -11.84 8.94
CA VAL A 517 6.64 -12.38 9.42
C VAL A 517 6.33 -12.02 10.87
N GLY A 518 7.19 -11.24 11.54
CA GLY A 518 7.04 -10.87 12.95
C GLY A 518 7.04 -12.06 13.91
N ARG A 519 7.84 -13.10 13.61
CA ARG A 519 7.90 -14.32 14.42
C ARG A 519 8.39 -13.98 15.83
N LEU A 520 7.57 -14.33 16.83
CA LEU A 520 7.85 -14.01 18.24
C LEU A 520 8.10 -12.50 18.46
N ALA A 521 7.44 -11.65 17.67
CA ALA A 521 7.58 -10.20 17.69
C ALA A 521 9.03 -9.69 17.52
N VAL A 522 9.90 -10.46 16.85
CA VAL A 522 11.29 -10.05 16.61
C VAL A 522 11.38 -8.85 15.66
N ASP A 523 10.38 -8.62 14.83
CA ASP A 523 10.20 -7.41 14.02
C ASP A 523 10.15 -6.14 14.88
N ARG A 524 9.44 -6.19 16.00
CA ARG A 524 9.34 -5.05 16.93
C ARG A 524 10.68 -4.74 17.60
N LEU A 525 11.43 -5.78 17.98
CA LEU A 525 12.80 -5.62 18.49
C LEU A 525 13.74 -5.05 17.43
N ALA A 526 13.64 -5.55 16.20
CA ALA A 526 14.44 -5.12 15.05
C ALA A 526 14.16 -3.67 14.63
N ALA A 527 12.93 -3.20 14.80
CA ALA A 527 12.48 -1.83 14.51
C ALA A 527 12.60 -0.86 15.69
N GLY A 528 13.02 -1.33 16.87
CA GLY A 528 13.10 -0.49 18.08
C GLY A 528 11.77 -0.20 18.77
N ASP A 529 10.65 -0.81 18.36
CA ASP A 529 9.36 -0.73 19.06
C ASP A 529 9.36 -1.60 20.33
N PHE A 530 10.16 -1.17 21.32
CA PHE A 530 10.27 -1.88 22.58
C PHE A 530 8.97 -1.83 23.39
N SER A 531 8.19 -0.77 23.24
CA SER A 531 6.90 -0.60 23.91
C SER A 531 5.89 -1.66 23.44
N GLY A 532 5.76 -1.82 22.12
CA GLY A 532 4.91 -2.84 21.52
C GLY A 532 5.44 -4.24 21.78
N TYR A 533 6.75 -4.47 21.72
CA TYR A 533 7.33 -5.77 22.09
C TYR A 533 6.97 -6.15 23.53
N GLN A 534 7.11 -5.21 24.48
CA GLN A 534 6.81 -5.46 25.89
C GLN A 534 5.32 -5.75 26.14
N GLN A 535 4.41 -5.06 25.44
CA GLN A 535 2.97 -5.35 25.50
C GLN A 535 2.67 -6.78 25.05
N TRP A 536 3.22 -7.18 23.90
CA TRP A 536 3.08 -8.53 23.34
C TRP A 536 3.67 -9.61 24.27
N ALA A 537 4.85 -9.34 24.83
CA ALA A 537 5.59 -10.25 25.69
C ALA A 537 4.88 -10.46 27.03
N ARG A 538 4.35 -9.39 27.64
CA ARG A 538 3.68 -9.43 28.96
C ARG A 538 2.56 -10.46 29.03
N VAL A 539 1.74 -10.57 28.00
CA VAL A 539 0.60 -11.50 27.95
C VAL A 539 1.07 -12.95 27.84
N ARG A 540 2.13 -13.22 27.08
CA ARG A 540 2.70 -14.57 26.88
C ARG A 540 3.57 -15.03 28.03
N SER A 541 4.25 -14.10 28.70
CA SER A 541 5.13 -14.38 29.83
C SER A 541 4.42 -15.07 30.99
N GLN A 542 3.10 -14.86 31.12
CA GLN A 542 2.26 -15.55 32.12
C GLN A 542 2.15 -17.07 31.88
N LEU A 543 2.45 -17.52 30.65
CA LEU A 543 2.39 -18.93 30.26
C LEU A 543 3.74 -19.64 30.39
N LEU A 544 4.80 -18.90 30.70
CA LEU A 544 6.16 -19.42 30.81
C LEU A 544 6.61 -19.56 32.28
N PRO A 545 7.50 -20.52 32.56
CA PRO A 545 8.20 -20.58 33.85
C PRO A 545 9.10 -19.35 34.08
N PRO A 546 9.63 -19.14 35.29
CA PRO A 546 10.42 -17.96 35.65
C PRO A 546 11.63 -17.68 34.73
N ALA A 547 12.17 -16.46 34.81
CA ALA A 547 13.21 -15.90 33.92
C ALA A 547 14.50 -16.74 33.74
N HIS A 548 14.79 -17.68 34.63
CA HIS A 548 15.97 -18.55 34.54
C HIS A 548 15.68 -19.94 33.94
N SER A 549 14.56 -20.10 33.23
CA SER A 549 14.21 -21.36 32.58
C SER A 549 14.99 -21.58 31.27
N ALA A 550 15.17 -22.85 30.89
CA ALA A 550 15.79 -23.21 29.61
C ALA A 550 15.06 -22.65 28.38
N VAL A 551 13.76 -22.36 28.50
CA VAL A 551 12.97 -21.74 27.43
C VAL A 551 13.39 -20.29 27.22
N VAL A 552 13.56 -19.53 28.31
CA VAL A 552 13.98 -18.12 28.24
C VAL A 552 15.40 -18.01 27.70
N ALA A 553 16.32 -18.89 28.11
CA ALA A 553 17.66 -18.95 27.54
C ALA A 553 17.65 -19.18 26.02
N ARG A 554 16.84 -20.12 25.53
CA ARG A 554 16.69 -20.36 24.08
C ARG A 554 16.06 -19.19 23.32
N LEU A 555 15.16 -18.44 23.96
CA LEU A 555 14.60 -17.22 23.38
C LEU A 555 15.69 -16.14 23.23
N VAL A 556 16.56 -15.97 24.23
CA VAL A 556 17.73 -15.09 24.12
C VAL A 556 18.59 -15.50 22.93
N ASP A 557 18.94 -16.79 22.81
CA ASP A 557 19.76 -17.29 21.71
C ASP A 557 19.12 -17.01 20.34
N TYR A 558 17.82 -17.29 20.21
CA TYR A 558 17.06 -17.03 18.97
C TYR A 558 17.05 -15.54 18.60
N TYR A 559 16.66 -14.66 19.53
CA TYR A 559 16.60 -13.23 19.26
C TYR A 559 17.99 -12.66 18.95
N THR A 560 19.03 -13.07 19.69
CA THR A 560 20.41 -12.62 19.47
C THR A 560 20.88 -13.03 18.07
N ALA A 561 20.59 -14.26 17.64
CA ALA A 561 20.95 -14.73 16.30
C ALA A 561 20.25 -13.91 15.20
N VAL A 562 18.94 -13.65 15.34
CA VAL A 562 18.17 -12.87 14.36
C VAL A 562 18.64 -11.40 14.29
N LEU A 563 18.80 -10.74 15.43
CA LEU A 563 19.21 -9.33 15.49
C LEU A 563 20.66 -9.14 15.02
N ARG A 564 21.56 -10.08 15.32
CA ARG A 564 22.93 -10.07 14.75
C ARG A 564 22.88 -10.22 13.24
N PHE A 565 22.11 -11.18 12.71
CA PHE A 565 21.99 -11.35 11.27
C PHE A 565 21.53 -10.06 10.58
N GLN A 566 20.51 -9.40 11.11
CA GLN A 566 19.99 -8.13 10.58
C GLN A 566 21.11 -7.08 10.52
N ARG A 567 21.77 -6.81 11.64
CA ARG A 567 22.85 -5.79 11.71
C ARG A 567 24.04 -6.12 10.82
N ARG A 568 24.48 -7.38 10.81
CA ARG A 568 25.56 -7.84 9.93
C ARG A 568 25.19 -7.67 8.45
N THR A 569 23.93 -7.94 8.11
CA THR A 569 23.43 -7.78 6.73
C THR A 569 23.39 -6.31 6.33
N ALA A 570 22.90 -5.42 7.20
CA ALA A 570 22.93 -3.98 6.96
C ALA A 570 24.36 -3.44 6.76
N VAL A 571 25.29 -3.79 7.65
CA VAL A 571 26.70 -3.38 7.53
C VAL A 571 27.35 -3.94 6.26
N ARG A 572 27.10 -5.21 5.93
CA ARG A 572 27.59 -5.81 4.68
C ARG A 572 27.07 -5.07 3.46
N HIS A 573 25.76 -4.85 3.41
CA HIS A 573 25.12 -4.16 2.31
C HIS A 573 25.74 -2.77 2.13
N TRP A 574 25.87 -2.02 3.24
CA TRP A 574 26.42 -0.69 3.20
C TRP A 574 27.90 -0.65 2.77
N LEU A 575 28.71 -1.62 3.20
CA LEU A 575 30.09 -1.75 2.72
C LEU A 575 30.16 -2.12 1.24
N TYR A 576 29.38 -3.10 0.77
CA TYR A 576 29.41 -3.51 -0.63
C TYR A 576 28.97 -2.41 -1.59
N GLU A 577 28.03 -1.55 -1.18
CA GLU A 577 27.58 -0.42 -2.00
C GLU A 577 28.60 0.71 -2.11
N ASN A 578 29.49 0.84 -1.11
CA ASN A 578 30.40 1.99 -1.02
C ASN A 578 31.88 1.62 -1.15
N LEU A 579 32.23 0.35 -1.32
CA LEU A 579 33.60 -0.06 -1.62
C LEU A 579 33.98 0.22 -3.09
N PRO A 580 35.28 0.35 -3.40
CA PRO A 580 35.75 0.54 -4.79
C PRO A 580 35.24 -0.53 -5.77
N THR A 581 34.99 -1.74 -5.27
CA THR A 581 34.47 -2.89 -6.05
C THR A 581 32.98 -2.85 -6.36
N ALA A 582 32.22 -1.85 -5.87
CA ALA A 582 30.79 -1.72 -6.12
C ALA A 582 30.47 -1.58 -7.62
N GLY A 583 30.01 -2.66 -8.27
CA GLY A 583 29.42 -2.62 -9.61
C GLY A 583 30.37 -2.68 -10.80
N ILE A 584 31.68 -2.93 -10.61
CA ILE A 584 32.67 -3.05 -11.70
C ILE A 584 33.35 -4.42 -11.63
N SER A 585 32.96 -5.33 -12.53
CA SER A 585 33.56 -6.66 -12.64
C SER A 585 34.81 -6.70 -13.54
N GLU A 586 35.01 -5.71 -14.41
CA GLU A 586 36.13 -5.63 -15.34
C GLU A 586 36.53 -4.16 -15.54
N GLY A 587 37.76 -3.81 -15.17
CA GLY A 587 38.33 -2.46 -15.28
C GLY A 587 39.74 -2.41 -14.70
N ASP A 588 40.55 -1.43 -15.10
CA ASP A 588 41.85 -1.18 -14.49
C ASP A 588 41.65 -0.78 -13.01
N THR A 589 42.35 -1.46 -12.11
CA THR A 589 42.28 -1.21 -10.65
C THR A 589 42.58 0.25 -10.32
N ASP A 590 43.48 0.87 -11.10
CA ASP A 590 43.90 2.27 -10.94
C ASP A 590 42.73 3.23 -11.21
N GLU A 591 42.06 3.06 -12.36
CA GLU A 591 40.91 3.89 -12.76
C GLU A 591 39.73 3.71 -11.78
N ARG A 592 39.51 2.48 -11.31
CA ARG A 592 38.46 2.15 -10.34
C ARG A 592 38.66 2.89 -9.02
N ILE A 593 39.85 2.82 -8.43
CA ILE A 593 40.16 3.45 -7.14
C ILE A 593 40.12 4.97 -7.26
N ALA A 594 40.70 5.54 -8.32
CA ALA A 594 40.69 6.98 -8.55
C ALA A 594 39.26 7.53 -8.72
N THR A 595 38.43 6.84 -9.51
CA THR A 595 37.01 7.19 -9.71
C THR A 595 36.22 7.09 -8.41
N TRP A 596 36.46 6.03 -7.63
CA TRP A 596 35.82 5.83 -6.34
C TRP A 596 36.20 6.92 -5.33
N ARG A 597 37.48 7.29 -5.22
CA ARG A 597 37.96 8.35 -4.30
C ARG A 597 37.24 9.67 -4.54
N GLY A 598 37.02 10.04 -5.80
CA GLY A 598 36.29 11.25 -6.19
C GLY A 598 34.76 11.17 -6.08
N SER A 599 34.21 10.01 -5.69
CA SER A 599 32.77 9.79 -5.56
C SER A 599 32.27 10.02 -4.13
N ALA A 600 30.95 10.15 -3.96
CA ALA A 600 30.33 10.24 -2.63
C ALA A 600 30.47 8.94 -1.79
N ALA A 601 30.83 7.81 -2.40
CA ALA A 601 30.96 6.52 -1.73
C ALA A 601 32.11 6.50 -0.71
N SER A 602 33.23 7.17 -1.00
CA SER A 602 34.37 7.26 -0.10
C SER A 602 34.00 7.97 1.21
N GLY A 603 33.32 9.12 1.12
CA GLY A 603 32.82 9.84 2.29
C GLY A 603 31.80 9.05 3.12
N ARG A 604 30.97 8.23 2.46
CA ARG A 604 30.01 7.35 3.15
C ARG A 604 30.69 6.24 3.98
N LEU A 605 31.83 5.72 3.52
CA LEU A 605 32.62 4.77 4.31
C LEU A 605 33.26 5.42 5.54
N VAL A 606 33.70 6.67 5.43
CA VAL A 606 34.22 7.43 6.58
C VAL A 606 33.11 7.66 7.62
N LEU A 607 31.91 8.03 7.18
CA LEU A 607 30.75 8.18 8.07
C LEU A 607 30.40 6.86 8.78
N LEU A 608 30.47 5.74 8.06
CA LEU A 608 30.26 4.41 8.62
C LEU A 608 31.29 4.07 9.70
N GLU A 609 32.58 4.30 9.44
CA GLU A 609 33.64 4.04 10.41
C GLU A 609 33.44 4.88 11.68
N ASP A 610 33.17 6.18 11.55
CA ASP A 610 32.98 7.09 12.68
C ASP A 610 31.74 6.70 13.53
N LEU A 611 30.64 6.28 12.88
CA LEU A 611 29.48 5.74 13.58
C LEU A 611 29.83 4.44 14.33
N MET A 612 30.51 3.51 13.67
CA MET A 612 30.91 2.23 14.29
C MET A 612 31.90 2.44 15.44
N ALA A 613 32.79 3.44 15.36
CA ALA A 613 33.69 3.81 16.44
C ALA A 613 32.92 4.32 17.68
N SER A 614 31.80 5.01 17.45
CA SER A 614 30.91 5.51 18.50
C SER A 614 30.21 4.40 19.28
N PHE A 615 30.05 3.19 18.71
CA PHE A 615 29.40 2.04 19.36
C PHE A 615 30.17 1.45 20.55
N ARG A 616 31.40 1.91 20.81
CA ARG A 616 32.19 1.52 22.00
C ARG A 616 31.72 2.17 23.30
N ALA A 617 30.84 3.16 23.21
CA ALA A 617 30.30 3.84 24.38
C ALA A 617 29.43 2.92 25.23
N ILE A 618 29.42 3.16 26.55
CA ILE A 618 28.52 2.49 27.48
C ILE A 618 27.06 2.89 27.19
N ASP A 619 26.86 4.13 26.71
CA ASP A 619 25.59 4.67 26.25
C ASP A 619 25.61 4.82 24.73
N LEU A 620 24.98 3.86 24.03
CA LEU A 620 24.88 3.86 22.57
C LEU A 620 24.07 5.06 22.06
N ASN A 621 22.99 5.43 22.74
CA ASN A 621 22.10 6.51 22.29
C ASN A 621 22.83 7.84 22.38
N GLY A 622 23.51 8.09 23.51
CA GLY A 622 24.37 9.26 23.70
C GLY A 622 25.46 9.35 22.62
N ALA A 623 26.13 8.24 22.32
CA ALA A 623 27.19 8.22 21.31
C ALA A 623 26.70 8.47 19.88
N VAL A 624 25.50 8.00 19.54
CA VAL A 624 24.87 8.31 18.24
C VAL A 624 24.49 9.79 18.17
N TYR A 625 23.97 10.38 19.25
CA TYR A 625 23.74 11.83 19.28
C TYR A 625 25.03 12.63 19.16
N ASP A 626 26.09 12.22 19.83
CA ASP A 626 27.41 12.84 19.67
C ASP A 626 27.91 12.73 18.21
N PHE A 627 27.71 11.58 17.55
CA PHE A 627 28.02 11.42 16.12
C PHE A 627 27.20 12.39 15.24
N VAL A 628 25.88 12.40 15.38
CA VAL A 628 24.98 13.26 14.57
C VAL A 628 25.29 14.74 14.80
N GLU A 629 25.51 15.16 16.04
CA GLU A 629 25.93 16.54 16.37
C GLU A 629 27.28 16.89 15.75
N ARG A 630 28.27 16.01 15.82
CA ARG A 630 29.60 16.23 15.21
C ARG A 630 29.48 16.42 13.69
N GLN A 631 28.74 15.55 13.01
CA GLN A 631 28.58 15.63 11.55
C GLN A 631 27.80 16.88 11.12
N ALA A 632 26.76 17.25 11.86
CA ALA A 632 26.07 18.52 11.64
C ALA A 632 26.96 19.74 11.88
N GLY A 633 27.87 19.65 12.87
CA GLY A 633 28.88 20.68 13.12
C GLY A 633 29.84 20.86 11.94
N VAL A 634 30.30 19.77 11.33
CA VAL A 634 31.15 19.82 10.12
C VAL A 634 30.42 20.56 8.99
N VAL A 635 29.18 20.17 8.69
CA VAL A 635 28.34 20.82 7.66
C VAL A 635 28.15 22.31 7.97
N ALA A 636 27.89 22.66 9.22
CA ALA A 636 27.71 24.05 9.63
C ALA A 636 28.99 24.89 9.43
N ILE A 637 30.16 24.34 9.78
CA ILE A 637 31.46 25.00 9.60
C ILE A 637 31.76 25.21 8.11
N GLU A 638 31.56 24.19 7.27
CA GLU A 638 31.79 24.29 5.83
C GLU A 638 30.85 25.30 5.15
N ALA A 639 29.60 25.36 5.60
CA ALA A 639 28.62 26.32 5.11
C ALA A 639 28.78 27.75 5.70
N GLY A 640 29.63 27.93 6.72
CA GLY A 640 29.77 29.19 7.45
C GLY A 640 28.53 29.60 8.25
N LEU A 641 27.75 28.63 8.73
CA LEU A 641 26.49 28.82 9.45
C LEU A 641 26.62 28.42 10.93
N SER A 642 25.72 28.93 11.78
CA SER A 642 25.65 28.54 13.19
C SER A 642 24.70 27.37 13.41
N LEU A 643 25.16 26.36 14.14
CA LEU A 643 24.38 25.21 14.58
C LEU A 643 23.89 25.41 16.03
N GLU A 644 22.59 25.27 16.25
CA GLU A 644 21.99 25.10 17.58
C GLU A 644 21.68 23.62 17.79
N SER A 645 22.13 23.06 18.92
CA SER A 645 21.79 21.70 19.35
C SER A 645 21.05 21.72 20.68
N ILE A 646 19.94 20.98 20.75
CA ILE A 646 19.11 20.82 21.94
C ILE A 646 18.89 19.33 22.16
N ARG A 647 19.26 18.81 23.34
CA ARG A 647 18.88 17.47 23.78
C ARG A 647 17.72 17.57 24.76
N ASP A 648 16.57 17.03 24.38
CA ASP A 648 15.41 16.89 25.27
C ASP A 648 15.33 15.46 25.78
N ALA A 649 15.30 15.29 27.10
CA ALA A 649 15.13 14.01 27.77
C ALA A 649 13.90 13.99 28.69
N GLU A 650 13.11 15.06 28.72
CA GLU A 650 11.98 15.22 29.67
C GLU A 650 10.67 14.61 29.14
N SER A 651 10.61 14.22 27.86
CA SER A 651 9.37 13.84 27.16
C SER A 651 9.42 12.48 26.45
N GLY A 652 9.78 11.40 27.15
CA GLY A 652 9.70 10.03 26.62
C GLY A 652 11.04 9.54 26.04
N ASP A 653 11.08 9.21 24.74
CA ASP A 653 12.34 8.87 24.08
C ASP A 653 13.21 10.14 23.98
N PRO A 654 14.49 10.08 24.39
CA PRO A 654 15.37 11.23 24.35
C PRO A 654 15.49 11.69 22.90
N THR A 655 15.42 12.98 22.65
CA THR A 655 15.41 13.56 21.31
C THR A 655 16.54 14.58 21.17
N LEU A 656 17.30 14.47 20.09
CA LEU A 656 18.26 15.47 19.64
C LEU A 656 17.59 16.36 18.58
N ILE A 657 17.56 17.66 18.81
CA ILE A 657 17.05 18.66 17.86
C ILE A 657 18.22 19.54 17.41
N LEU A 658 18.46 19.56 16.10
CA LEU A 658 19.46 20.38 15.46
C LEU A 658 18.80 21.45 14.61
N ARG A 659 19.31 22.68 14.68
CA ARG A 659 18.83 23.81 13.86
C ARG A 659 19.99 24.54 13.22
N LEU A 660 19.91 24.75 11.90
CA LEU A 660 20.91 25.49 11.13
C LEU A 660 20.33 26.85 10.73
N SER A 661 20.95 27.92 11.19
CA SER A 661 20.44 29.26 10.91
C SER A 661 20.68 29.67 9.46
N GLY A 662 19.64 29.74 8.64
CA GLY A 662 19.71 30.30 7.28
C GLY A 662 20.12 29.33 6.17
N GLY A 663 20.13 28.02 6.40
CA GLY A 663 20.41 27.00 5.38
C GLY A 663 19.50 25.76 5.49
N GLU A 664 19.44 24.96 4.43
CA GLU A 664 18.66 23.72 4.38
C GLU A 664 19.48 22.55 4.97
N LEU A 665 19.25 22.28 6.25
CA LEU A 665 20.00 21.25 7.01
C LEU A 665 19.64 19.81 6.59
N ALA A 666 18.39 19.60 6.16
CA ALA A 666 17.85 18.26 5.92
C ALA A 666 18.58 17.53 4.77
N ASP A 667 18.87 18.24 3.67
CA ASP A 667 19.50 17.66 2.48
C ASP A 667 20.98 17.36 2.71
N ALA A 668 21.68 18.23 3.42
CA ALA A 668 23.10 18.06 3.72
C ALA A 668 23.38 16.86 4.65
N LEU A 669 22.43 16.49 5.51
CA LEU A 669 22.55 15.37 6.44
C LEU A 669 21.96 14.06 5.90
N VAL A 670 21.48 14.01 4.65
CA VAL A 670 20.96 12.76 4.05
C VAL A 670 21.91 11.56 4.22
N PRO A 671 23.24 11.67 3.98
CA PRO A 671 24.15 10.55 4.18
C PRO A 671 24.27 10.10 5.65
N VAL A 672 24.18 11.04 6.59
CA VAL A 672 24.22 10.77 8.04
C VAL A 672 22.95 10.06 8.49
N VAL A 673 21.79 10.52 8.02
CA VAL A 673 20.50 9.88 8.31
C VAL A 673 20.46 8.46 7.75
N ALA A 674 20.93 8.27 6.52
CA ALA A 674 20.98 6.95 5.87
C ALA A 674 21.83 5.96 6.68
N VAL A 675 23.07 6.30 7.01
CA VAL A 675 23.97 5.38 7.74
C VAL A 675 23.45 5.06 9.15
N VAL A 676 22.83 6.02 9.84
CA VAL A 676 22.24 5.79 11.18
C VAL A 676 21.02 4.87 11.09
N ASN A 677 20.12 5.11 10.13
CA ASN A 677 18.93 4.28 9.93
C ASN A 677 19.28 2.85 9.56
N ASP A 678 20.19 2.68 8.60
CA ASP A 678 20.57 1.35 8.10
C ASP A 678 21.23 0.50 9.20
N LEU A 679 22.09 1.10 10.04
CA LEU A 679 22.80 0.34 11.08
C LEU A 679 22.02 0.14 12.38
N LEU A 680 21.29 1.16 12.85
CA LEU A 680 20.60 1.07 14.14
C LEU A 680 19.18 0.53 13.99
N GLY A 681 18.46 0.94 12.94
CA GLY A 681 17.05 0.58 12.72
C GLY A 681 16.06 1.16 13.74
N THR A 682 16.53 1.89 14.76
CA THR A 682 15.72 2.38 15.89
C THR A 682 15.66 3.91 15.99
N ALA A 683 16.20 4.63 15.01
CA ALA A 683 16.20 6.08 14.98
C ALA A 683 14.97 6.59 14.21
N THR A 684 14.24 7.54 14.80
CA THR A 684 13.13 8.24 14.17
C THR A 684 13.54 9.67 13.88
N TRP A 685 13.25 10.13 12.67
CA TRP A 685 13.68 11.44 12.19
C TRP A 685 12.48 12.29 11.84
N MET A 686 12.45 13.54 12.30
CA MET A 686 11.55 14.56 11.75
C MET A 686 12.38 15.61 11.05
N ARG A 687 11.99 15.93 9.82
CA ARG A 687 12.68 16.91 8.97
C ARG A 687 11.82 18.16 8.84
N GLY A 688 12.43 19.30 9.09
CA GLY A 688 11.90 20.61 8.77
C GLY A 688 12.88 21.38 7.89
N PRO A 689 12.46 22.52 7.29
CA PRO A 689 13.29 23.26 6.33
C PRO A 689 14.65 23.70 6.89
N GLN A 690 14.73 23.96 8.20
CA GLN A 690 15.94 24.43 8.88
C GLN A 690 16.29 23.62 10.14
N SER A 691 15.59 22.50 10.34
CA SER A 691 15.74 21.70 11.55
C SER A 691 15.64 20.22 11.25
N ILE A 692 16.44 19.43 11.94
CA ILE A 692 16.27 17.98 11.96
C ILE A 692 16.19 17.54 13.42
N SER A 693 15.26 16.64 13.73
CA SER A 693 15.20 15.99 15.04
C SER A 693 15.41 14.49 14.89
N CYS A 694 16.20 13.91 15.78
CA CYS A 694 16.48 12.48 15.86
C CYS A 694 16.07 11.98 17.24
N ALA A 695 15.22 10.96 17.31
CA ALA A 695 14.88 10.27 18.55
C ALA A 695 15.24 8.78 18.44
N ILE A 696 15.92 8.26 19.46
CA ILE A 696 16.38 6.87 19.55
C ILE A 696 15.72 6.24 20.76
N SER A 697 14.99 5.15 20.53
CA SER A 697 14.26 4.49 21.60
C SER A 697 15.17 3.90 22.69
N ILE A 698 14.80 4.09 23.95
CA ILE A 698 15.52 3.52 25.09
C ILE A 698 14.97 2.13 25.41
N LEU A 699 15.86 1.17 25.69
CA LEU A 699 15.48 -0.13 26.23
C LEU A 699 14.76 0.01 27.58
N PRO A 700 13.48 -0.38 27.70
CA PRO A 700 12.75 -0.30 28.95
C PRO A 700 13.26 -1.33 29.98
N THR A 701 13.03 -1.04 31.27
CA THR A 701 13.22 -2.05 32.32
C THR A 701 12.10 -3.09 32.27
N ALA A 702 12.45 -4.36 32.03
CA ALA A 702 11.51 -5.47 31.97
C ALA A 702 11.51 -6.31 33.25
N THR A 703 10.31 -6.69 33.72
CA THR A 703 10.12 -7.62 34.84
C THR A 703 9.67 -9.01 34.40
N ASP A 704 9.14 -9.14 33.18
CA ASP A 704 8.63 -10.40 32.65
C ASP A 704 9.70 -11.14 31.79
N PRO A 705 9.70 -12.49 31.81
CA PRO A 705 10.76 -13.30 31.23
C PRO A 705 10.99 -13.11 29.72
N ILE A 706 9.93 -12.93 28.92
CA ILE A 706 10.06 -12.76 27.47
C ILE A 706 10.61 -11.37 27.13
N SER A 707 10.15 -10.32 27.83
CA SER A 707 10.70 -8.97 27.66
C SER A 707 12.18 -8.93 28.02
N GLN A 708 12.56 -9.54 29.15
CA GLN A 708 13.96 -9.67 29.56
C GLN A 708 14.81 -10.41 28.52
N ALA A 709 14.29 -11.48 27.91
CA ALA A 709 15.00 -12.21 26.86
C ALA A 709 15.28 -11.33 25.63
N GLY A 710 14.26 -10.60 25.15
CA GLY A 710 14.38 -9.73 23.99
C GLY A 710 15.36 -8.58 24.24
N PHE A 711 15.24 -7.88 25.37
CA PHE A 711 16.13 -6.76 25.69
C PHE A 711 17.58 -7.19 25.97
N THR A 712 17.77 -8.36 26.59
CA THR A 712 19.10 -8.97 26.72
C THR A 712 19.69 -9.27 25.34
N ALA A 713 18.90 -9.76 24.39
CA ALA A 713 19.35 -10.02 23.04
C ALA A 713 19.72 -8.74 22.26
N VAL A 714 18.97 -7.66 22.43
CA VAL A 714 19.30 -6.34 21.83
C VAL A 714 20.66 -5.84 22.34
N ASP A 715 20.92 -5.94 23.65
CA ASP A 715 22.20 -5.59 24.27
C ASP A 715 23.35 -6.52 23.81
N GLN A 716 23.09 -7.81 23.63
CA GLN A 716 24.09 -8.76 23.10
C GLN A 716 24.39 -8.57 21.61
N ALA A 717 23.41 -8.10 20.84
CA ALA A 717 23.55 -7.81 19.42
C ALA A 717 24.28 -6.47 19.18
N SER A 718 24.24 -5.51 20.12
CA SER A 718 25.04 -4.27 20.01
C SER A 718 26.52 -4.51 20.27
N ARG A 719 26.84 -5.53 21.07
CA ARG A 719 28.22 -5.94 21.37
C ARG A 719 28.71 -7.10 20.49
N ASP A 720 28.21 -7.20 19.26
CA ASP A 720 28.67 -8.24 18.33
C ASP A 720 30.15 -8.04 17.95
N ARG A 721 30.99 -9.01 18.30
CA ARG A 721 32.44 -8.97 18.04
C ARG A 721 32.78 -8.86 16.55
N TRP A 722 31.92 -9.36 15.67
CA TRP A 722 32.14 -9.25 14.23
C TRP A 722 32.10 -7.79 13.77
N LEU A 723 31.27 -6.94 14.38
CA LEU A 723 31.22 -5.51 14.04
C LEU A 723 32.54 -4.81 14.37
N GLU A 724 33.17 -5.15 15.50
CA GLU A 724 34.47 -4.60 15.86
C GLU A 724 35.59 -5.05 14.92
N GLN A 725 35.56 -6.32 14.47
CA GLN A 725 36.49 -6.81 13.45
C GLN A 725 36.33 -6.07 12.13
N VAL A 726 35.08 -5.84 11.69
CA VAL A 726 34.78 -5.10 10.46
C VAL A 726 35.22 -3.65 10.57
N ARG A 727 34.93 -2.98 11.70
CA ARG A 727 35.38 -1.61 11.95
C ARG A 727 36.90 -1.51 11.87
N SER A 728 37.63 -2.40 12.55
CA SER A 728 39.10 -2.42 12.52
C SER A 728 39.67 -2.61 11.10
N ALA A 729 39.07 -3.51 10.32
CA ALA A 729 39.43 -3.71 8.92
C ALA A 729 39.10 -2.48 8.04
N LEU A 730 37.95 -1.85 8.27
CA LEU A 730 37.54 -0.62 7.59
C LEU A 730 38.46 0.56 7.93
N GLU A 731 38.80 0.75 9.20
CA GLU A 731 39.76 1.74 9.69
C GLU A 731 41.13 1.54 9.00
N THR A 732 41.61 0.29 8.94
CA THR A 732 42.85 -0.06 8.24
C THR A 732 42.77 0.30 6.76
N PHE A 733 41.66 -0.04 6.10
CA PHE A 733 41.44 0.28 4.69
C PHE A 733 41.43 1.80 4.44
N LEU A 734 40.68 2.57 5.24
CA LEU A 734 40.59 4.03 5.10
C LEU A 734 41.93 4.72 5.37
N LEU A 735 42.68 4.28 6.39
CA LEU A 735 44.05 4.77 6.64
C LEU A 735 44.99 4.48 5.47
N THR A 736 44.86 3.30 4.84
CA THR A 736 45.67 2.96 3.65
C THR A 736 45.30 3.84 2.46
N VAL A 737 44.02 4.19 2.30
CA VAL A 737 43.55 5.14 1.28
C VAL A 737 44.17 6.52 1.48
N GLU A 738 44.20 7.02 2.72
CA GLU A 738 44.79 8.33 3.07
C GLU A 738 46.30 8.38 2.85
N LEU A 739 47.02 7.31 3.19
CA LEU A 739 48.47 7.23 3.06
C LEU A 739 48.94 7.04 1.61
N ALA A 740 48.12 6.43 0.76
CA ALA A 740 48.41 6.17 -0.66
C ALA A 740 48.29 7.43 -1.56
N ALA A 741 48.79 8.56 -1.08
CA ALA A 741 48.73 9.87 -1.75
C ALA A 741 49.76 10.05 -2.90
N ASP A 742 50.80 9.21 -2.97
CA ASP A 742 51.93 9.35 -3.91
C ASP A 742 51.89 8.39 -5.12
N ASP A 743 50.76 7.69 -5.35
CA ASP A 743 50.52 6.80 -6.51
C ASP A 743 51.62 5.75 -6.77
N SER A 744 52.40 5.36 -5.75
CA SER A 744 53.46 4.35 -5.90
C SER A 744 52.87 2.95 -6.06
N SER A 745 53.58 2.04 -6.73
CA SER A 745 53.07 0.66 -6.93
C SER A 745 52.93 -0.11 -5.61
N ALA A 746 53.73 0.21 -4.59
CA ALA A 746 53.66 -0.44 -3.28
C ALA A 746 52.40 -0.03 -2.50
N ASP A 747 52.04 1.25 -2.53
CA ASP A 747 50.83 1.77 -1.88
C ASP A 747 49.55 1.15 -2.50
N ARG A 748 49.62 0.77 -3.78
CA ARG A 748 48.51 0.13 -4.50
C ARG A 748 48.30 -1.32 -4.07
N ASP A 749 49.39 -2.09 -3.95
CA ASP A 749 49.33 -3.49 -3.51
C ASP A 749 48.78 -3.58 -2.08
N ASP A 750 49.17 -2.64 -1.22
CA ASP A 750 48.68 -2.54 0.15
C ASP A 750 47.19 -2.17 0.20
N LEU A 751 46.73 -1.25 -0.66
CA LEU A 751 45.32 -0.86 -0.73
C LEU A 751 44.42 -2.01 -1.22
N VAL A 752 44.85 -2.74 -2.25
CA VAL A 752 44.12 -3.93 -2.75
C VAL A 752 44.12 -5.04 -1.71
N ALA A 753 45.22 -5.23 -0.97
CA ALA A 753 45.29 -6.19 0.11
C ALA A 753 44.33 -5.83 1.26
N ALA A 754 44.25 -4.55 1.65
CA ALA A 754 43.34 -4.07 2.68
C ALA A 754 41.86 -4.21 2.25
N GLU A 755 41.52 -3.85 1.01
CA GLU A 755 40.17 -4.06 0.45
C GLU A 755 39.80 -5.56 0.47
N ARG A 756 40.72 -6.42 0.04
CA ARG A 756 40.50 -7.88 0.02
C ARG A 756 40.32 -8.46 1.41
N GLN A 757 41.11 -8.02 2.39
CA GLN A 757 40.96 -8.45 3.78
C GLN A 757 39.57 -8.09 4.33
N LEU A 758 39.10 -6.89 4.04
CA LEU A 758 37.75 -6.45 4.42
C LEU A 758 36.69 -7.32 3.72
N LEU A 759 36.79 -7.53 2.41
CA LEU A 759 35.88 -8.38 1.64
C LEU A 759 35.85 -9.83 2.14
N ASP A 760 37.00 -10.42 2.44
CA ASP A 760 37.11 -11.78 2.97
C ASP A 760 36.39 -11.89 4.33
N LEU A 761 36.50 -10.87 5.19
CA LEU A 761 35.78 -10.80 6.46
C LEU A 761 34.26 -10.66 6.26
N LEU A 762 33.82 -9.93 5.24
CA LEU A 762 32.41 -9.80 4.88
C LEU A 762 31.85 -11.11 4.29
N GLN A 763 32.64 -11.84 3.50
CA GLN A 763 32.27 -13.10 2.85
C GLN A 763 32.39 -14.32 3.76
N ALA A 764 33.21 -14.25 4.81
CA ALA A 764 33.31 -15.30 5.81
C ALA A 764 31.90 -15.67 6.26
N LYS A 765 31.50 -16.94 6.01
CA LYS A 765 30.31 -17.51 6.61
C LYS A 765 30.55 -17.46 8.11
N GLY A 766 30.01 -16.42 8.74
CA GLY A 766 30.10 -16.21 10.18
C GLY A 766 29.75 -17.53 10.86
N GLU A 767 30.62 -17.93 11.78
CA GLU A 767 30.55 -19.18 12.54
C GLU A 767 29.08 -19.53 12.85
N GLN A 768 28.63 -20.67 12.32
CA GLN A 768 27.34 -21.29 12.61
C GLN A 768 27.23 -21.61 14.09
#